data_AF-A0A0B1NW86-F1
#
_entry.id   AF-A0A0B1NW86-F1
#
_cell.length_a   1.000
_cell.length_b   1.000
_cell.length_c   1.000
_cell.angle_alpha   90.00
_cell.angle_beta   90.00
_cell.angle_gamma   90.00
#
_symmetry.space_group_name_H-M   'P 1'
#
loop_
_entity.id
_entity.type
_entity.pdbx_description
1 polymer ?
#
loop_
_entity_poly.entity_id
_entity_poly.type
_entity_poly.pdbx_seq_one_letter_code
_entity_poly.pdbx_strand_id
1 'polypeptide(L)'
;MTSRRVCAKNNQTLSDESISIKTIQASAKAVIVRRNLSNLKGQLKEISPVYIKIQSIVRGNQSRQQCQLSIDGMKMATPLWISFQSIFRGAHSRLMHRLLIDKLKAASPSWAILQSTSRGNRYRLHHQRVIDRLLATKIQWVNLQSILRANDSRVEYNATINKLKAHTASFSLLQSIIRANVLRCDLNRKSLTLQHEQESLSEIQSLIRGMVLRRMIRAEHEALFALVSHSRNFPSLARGFLRRNKIQLTLDNLNIPGIEIKKLQAVSRSVRSRLQGEAYKILTTGKNPPVNTGKNLVHLLNLGDSDFNEEIELERPGKTVVRQVRQNEMAEQYIDQLDTQISFLVTNKITLDEVVRHQKNFGGHPSNLLVNTTAVSGNQVELKARNKSSRKKLEAYQQLFFTLQTQPYYLARLFTHMRQQGTAEIDCKRIETLVDDFLLSPESLVNKMPYGIRFVGQDIFPALFQRFSSEPQQLLLQTVGNRPWKFYLQPARLAPEITGIFERQMTPLLKRDLGEIAKVLNQISFGRLFGGGNIYLQPLNAYVEDAIERTSVIFANIISDADADADAGAERELERSGRKAKFGSFKYSAPPFFDKGVLVSWKGYTDPDWDQTNITISGDEVGIFFIDGSKGSIQIPGASAQIPMDSLLAAQFANHPFMDLLEGNMRLNVNLFFHLLYNKFCRNDV
;
A
#
# COMPACT_ATOMS: atom_id res chain seq x y z
N MET A 1 50.49 130.85 161.61
CA MET A 1 50.02 131.46 160.35
C MET A 1 49.23 130.46 159.51
N THR A 2 47.97 130.27 159.88
CA THR A 2 47.04 129.20 159.46
C THR A 2 46.08 129.62 158.32
N SER A 3 46.23 130.82 157.75
CA SER A 3 45.28 131.39 156.77
C SER A 3 45.58 131.09 155.29
N ARG A 4 46.79 130.62 154.93
CA ARG A 4 47.15 130.33 153.53
C ARG A 4 46.67 128.96 153.01
N ARG A 5 46.32 128.01 153.89
CA ARG A 5 45.87 126.66 153.48
C ARG A 5 44.39 126.60 153.09
N VAL A 6 43.55 127.53 153.58
CA VAL A 6 42.11 127.52 153.29
C VAL A 6 41.81 128.07 151.90
N CYS A 7 42.53 129.10 151.44
CA CYS A 7 42.33 129.72 150.13
C CYS A 7 42.74 128.80 148.95
N ALA A 8 43.76 127.96 149.14
CA ALA A 8 44.18 126.99 148.12
C ALA A 8 43.14 125.89 147.87
N LYS A 9 42.41 125.47 148.90
CA LYS A 9 41.41 124.40 148.80
C LYS A 9 40.16 124.85 148.03
N ASN A 10 39.72 126.10 148.23
CA ASN A 10 38.57 126.65 147.51
C ASN A 10 38.85 126.95 146.02
N ASN A 11 40.09 127.28 145.66
CA ASN A 11 40.46 127.43 144.24
C ASN A 11 40.56 126.07 143.53
N GLN A 12 40.93 125.00 144.24
CA GLN A 12 40.91 123.64 143.69
C GLN A 12 39.48 123.18 143.38
N THR A 13 38.52 123.42 144.28
CA THR A 13 37.12 123.03 144.06
C THR A 13 36.47 123.77 142.88
N LEU A 14 36.76 125.07 142.70
CA LEU A 14 36.26 125.84 141.56
C LEU A 14 36.86 125.37 140.21
N SER A 15 38.12 124.92 140.21
CA SER A 15 38.74 124.32 139.02
C SER A 15 38.09 122.99 138.64
N ASP A 16 37.80 122.14 139.61
CA ASP A 16 37.17 120.83 139.37
C ASP A 16 35.74 120.96 138.84
N GLU A 17 34.97 121.93 139.35
CA GLU A 17 33.63 122.24 138.82
C GLU A 17 33.67 122.76 137.37
N SER A 18 34.66 123.59 137.02
CA SER A 18 34.87 124.07 135.64
C SER A 18 35.17 122.93 134.66
N ILE A 19 35.96 121.95 135.08
CA ILE A 19 36.34 120.78 134.24
C ILE A 19 35.11 119.89 134.02
N SER A 20 34.28 119.68 135.04
CA SER A 20 33.02 118.93 134.92
C SER A 20 32.05 119.57 133.92
N ILE A 21 31.89 120.90 133.94
CA ILE A 21 31.01 121.59 132.98
C ILE A 21 31.52 121.45 131.55
N LYS A 22 32.83 121.60 131.32
CA LYS A 22 33.44 121.44 129.98
C LYS A 22 33.29 120.02 129.43
N THR A 23 33.43 119.00 130.28
CA THR A 23 33.26 117.60 129.88
C THR A 23 31.81 117.29 129.51
N ILE A 24 30.84 117.81 130.28
CA ILE A 24 29.41 117.70 129.94
C ILE A 24 29.11 118.41 128.61
N GLN A 25 29.61 119.63 128.40
CA GLN A 25 29.41 120.35 127.13
C GLN A 25 30.04 119.63 125.93
N ALA A 26 31.24 119.05 126.08
CA ALA A 26 31.88 118.26 125.04
C ALA A 26 31.08 116.98 124.72
N SER A 27 30.54 116.32 125.75
CA SER A 27 29.68 115.14 125.57
C SER A 27 28.37 115.49 124.85
N ALA A 28 27.74 116.62 125.20
CA ALA A 28 26.53 117.09 124.53
C ALA A 28 26.79 117.45 123.06
N LYS A 29 27.90 118.14 122.76
CA LYS A 29 28.32 118.40 121.38
C LYS A 29 28.58 117.10 120.61
N ALA A 30 29.25 116.13 121.23
CA ALA A 30 29.50 114.83 120.60
C ALA A 30 28.19 114.08 120.30
N VAL A 31 27.20 114.14 121.19
CA VAL A 31 25.87 113.53 120.98
C VAL A 31 25.14 114.21 119.82
N ILE A 32 25.16 115.54 119.75
CA ILE A 32 24.53 116.28 118.63
C ILE A 32 25.19 115.88 117.30
N VAL A 33 26.53 115.85 117.23
CA VAL A 33 27.24 115.46 116.01
C VAL A 33 26.93 114.01 115.62
N ARG A 34 26.91 113.07 116.58
CA ARG A 34 26.55 111.66 116.31
C ARG A 34 25.10 111.53 115.83
N ARG A 35 24.18 112.31 116.37
CA ARG A 35 22.78 112.33 115.95
C ARG A 35 22.65 112.85 114.51
N ASN A 36 23.36 113.92 114.17
CA ASN A 36 23.40 114.45 112.80
C ASN A 36 24.01 113.42 111.82
N LEU A 37 25.11 112.76 112.20
CA LEU A 37 25.72 111.70 111.40
C LEU A 37 24.80 110.49 111.22
N SER A 38 24.05 110.11 112.25
CA SER A 38 23.06 109.04 112.19
C SER A 38 21.91 109.39 111.25
N ASN A 39 21.42 110.64 111.29
CA ASN A 39 20.40 111.12 110.36
C ASN A 39 20.90 111.12 108.91
N LEU A 40 22.12 111.60 108.65
CA LEU A 40 22.73 111.59 107.32
C LEU A 40 22.92 110.16 106.78
N LYS A 41 23.38 109.22 107.62
CA LYS A 41 23.46 107.80 107.23
C LYS A 41 22.09 107.17 106.98
N GLY A 42 21.06 107.59 107.74
CA GLY A 42 19.67 107.19 107.51
C GLY A 42 19.18 107.63 106.13
N GLN A 43 19.34 108.91 105.81
CA GLN A 43 19.00 109.48 104.49
C GLN A 43 19.75 108.78 103.35
N LEU A 44 21.04 108.46 103.53
CA LEU A 44 21.82 107.76 102.51
C LEU A 44 21.36 106.30 102.32
N LYS A 45 20.96 105.62 103.39
CA LYS A 45 20.39 104.27 103.33
C LYS A 45 19.03 104.23 102.62
N GLU A 46 18.20 105.27 102.78
CA GLU A 46 16.92 105.39 102.06
C GLU A 46 17.12 105.59 100.56
N ILE A 47 18.17 106.29 100.12
CA ILE A 47 18.46 106.55 98.70
C ILE A 47 19.15 105.37 98.00
N SER A 48 19.91 104.54 98.73
CA SER A 48 20.65 103.38 98.20
C SER A 48 19.86 102.43 97.27
N PRO A 49 18.63 101.97 97.60
CA PRO A 49 17.87 101.08 96.72
C PRO A 49 17.48 101.71 95.37
N VAL A 50 17.29 103.04 95.33
CA VAL A 50 16.99 103.76 94.08
C VAL A 50 18.17 103.69 93.13
N TYR A 51 19.39 103.89 93.64
CA TYR A 51 20.61 103.81 92.83
C TYR A 51 20.86 102.40 92.30
N ILE A 52 20.66 101.36 93.13
CA ILE A 52 20.76 99.95 92.70
C ILE A 52 19.73 99.66 91.60
N LYS A 53 18.50 100.15 91.74
CA LYS A 53 17.45 99.99 90.73
C LYS A 53 17.86 100.64 89.41
N ILE A 54 18.35 101.88 89.42
CA ILE A 54 18.85 102.57 88.23
C ILE A 54 20.01 101.80 87.59
N GLN A 55 21.01 101.38 88.37
CA GLN A 55 22.13 100.60 87.86
C GLN A 55 21.70 99.27 87.23
N SER A 56 20.75 98.57 87.85
CA SER A 56 20.19 97.32 87.30
C SER A 56 19.45 97.56 85.98
N ILE A 57 18.73 98.68 85.86
CA ILE A 57 18.06 99.09 84.61
C ILE A 57 19.10 99.41 83.54
N VAL A 58 20.13 100.19 83.86
CA VAL A 58 21.19 100.56 82.91
C VAL A 58 21.95 99.34 82.43
N ARG A 59 22.37 98.44 83.34
CA ARG A 59 23.03 97.17 82.99
C ARG A 59 22.11 96.27 82.17
N GLY A 60 20.84 96.19 82.54
CA GLY A 60 19.83 95.44 81.80
C GLY A 60 19.57 95.99 80.40
N ASN A 61 19.59 97.32 80.23
CA ASN A 61 19.46 97.97 78.93
C ASN A 61 20.70 97.78 78.06
N GLN A 62 21.90 97.91 78.63
CA GLN A 62 23.15 97.66 77.92
C GLN A 62 23.24 96.21 77.42
N SER A 63 22.90 95.23 78.27
CA SER A 63 22.86 93.82 77.88
C SER A 63 21.81 93.54 76.81
N ARG A 64 20.61 94.11 76.93
CA ARG A 64 19.57 94.01 75.90
C ARG A 64 19.99 94.64 74.59
N GLN A 65 20.67 95.79 74.61
CA GLN A 65 21.19 96.44 73.42
C GLN A 65 22.26 95.59 72.72
N GLN A 66 23.18 94.98 73.47
CA GLN A 66 24.18 94.05 72.92
C GLN A 66 23.52 92.82 72.28
N CYS A 67 22.53 92.24 72.94
CA CYS A 67 21.77 91.11 72.40
C CYS A 67 20.99 91.50 71.15
N GLN A 68 20.36 92.68 71.15
CA GLN A 68 19.64 93.21 69.99
C GLN A 68 20.56 93.43 68.79
N LEU A 69 21.77 94.00 68.99
CA LEU A 69 22.77 94.15 67.93
C LEU A 69 23.19 92.79 67.35
N SER A 70 23.32 91.76 68.18
CA SER A 70 23.61 90.39 67.71
C SER A 70 22.45 89.78 66.94
N ILE A 71 21.21 89.97 67.41
CA ILE A 71 20.00 89.51 66.70
C ILE A 71 19.88 90.22 65.35
N ASP A 72 20.08 91.53 65.30
CA ASP A 72 20.00 92.32 64.08
C ASP A 72 21.11 91.90 63.09
N GLY A 73 22.33 91.64 63.59
CA GLY A 73 23.41 91.05 62.78
C GLY A 73 23.02 89.68 62.18
N MET A 74 22.39 88.79 62.96
CA MET A 74 21.91 87.50 62.47
C MET A 74 20.74 87.64 61.47
N LYS A 75 19.85 88.62 61.66
CA LYS A 75 18.76 88.95 60.73
C LYS A 75 19.28 89.48 59.39
N MET A 76 20.39 90.22 59.40
CA MET A 76 21.03 90.68 58.17
C MET A 76 21.72 89.53 57.40
N ALA A 77 22.23 88.51 58.11
CA ALA A 77 22.88 87.36 57.49
C ALA A 77 21.90 86.27 56.98
N THR A 78 20.68 86.21 57.52
CA THR A 78 19.66 85.21 57.14
C THR A 78 19.27 85.22 55.66
N PRO A 79 19.02 86.36 54.98
CA PRO A 79 18.67 86.36 53.56
C PRO A 79 19.80 85.82 52.67
N LEU A 80 21.07 86.05 53.05
CA LEU A 80 22.23 85.49 52.35
C LEU A 80 22.29 83.96 52.49
N TRP A 81 21.97 83.44 53.67
CA TRP A 81 21.92 81.99 53.89
C TRP A 81 20.74 81.35 53.15
N ILE A 82 19.59 82.00 53.12
CA ILE A 82 18.40 81.52 52.38
C ILE A 82 18.69 81.52 50.87
N SER A 83 19.34 82.57 50.34
CA SER A 83 19.70 82.63 48.92
C SER A 83 20.76 81.58 48.56
N PHE A 84 21.77 81.38 49.42
CA PHE A 84 22.75 80.32 49.26
C PHE A 84 22.09 78.93 49.24
N GLN A 85 21.23 78.62 50.24
CA GLN A 85 20.51 77.35 50.30
C GLN A 85 19.58 77.14 49.11
N SER A 86 18.89 78.19 48.63
CA SER A 86 17.99 78.07 47.48
C SER A 86 18.75 77.82 46.18
N ILE A 87 19.93 78.43 45.99
CA ILE A 87 20.83 78.15 44.87
C ILE A 87 21.28 76.70 44.89
N PHE A 88 21.74 76.18 46.03
CA PHE A 88 22.19 74.80 46.16
C PHE A 88 21.05 73.79 45.95
N ARG A 89 19.86 74.03 46.54
CA ARG A 89 18.67 73.19 46.32
C ARG A 89 18.26 73.19 44.85
N GLY A 90 18.25 74.37 44.22
CA GLY A 90 17.97 74.49 42.79
C GLY A 90 18.99 73.79 41.91
N ALA A 91 20.29 73.93 42.23
CA ALA A 91 21.37 73.26 41.50
C ALA A 91 21.28 71.73 41.63
N HIS A 92 21.03 71.23 42.84
CA HIS A 92 20.85 69.80 43.10
C HIS A 92 19.63 69.23 42.35
N SER A 93 18.48 69.91 42.41
CA SER A 93 17.28 69.49 41.68
C SER A 93 17.50 69.46 40.17
N ARG A 94 18.14 70.49 39.60
CA ARG A 94 18.49 70.53 38.17
C ARG A 94 19.48 69.44 37.78
N LEU A 95 20.46 69.13 38.62
CA LEU A 95 21.40 68.03 38.40
C LEU A 95 20.66 66.69 38.38
N MET A 96 19.78 66.44 39.35
CA MET A 96 19.00 65.21 39.42
C MET A 96 18.07 65.06 38.21
N HIS A 97 17.42 66.14 37.79
CA HIS A 97 16.59 66.14 36.59
C HIS A 97 17.40 65.88 35.32
N ARG A 98 18.60 66.47 35.21
CA ARG A 98 19.51 66.22 34.07
C ARG A 98 19.94 64.77 34.01
N LEU A 99 20.37 64.19 35.14
CA LEU A 99 20.74 62.77 35.21
C LEU A 99 19.58 61.84 34.85
N LEU A 100 18.35 62.19 35.24
CA LEU A 100 17.15 61.44 34.86
C LEU A 100 16.87 61.53 33.35
N ILE A 101 16.99 62.72 32.76
CA ILE A 101 16.89 62.89 31.31
C ILE A 101 17.96 62.07 30.59
N ASP A 102 19.20 62.07 31.07
CA ASP A 102 20.30 61.35 30.42
C ASP A 102 20.08 59.83 30.49
N LYS A 103 19.57 59.30 31.62
CA LYS A 103 19.14 57.90 31.74
C LYS A 103 18.00 57.56 30.76
N LEU A 104 17.02 58.44 30.60
CA LEU A 104 15.92 58.23 29.65
C LEU A 104 16.39 58.29 28.20
N LYS A 105 17.29 59.22 27.85
CA LYS A 105 17.90 59.31 26.52
C LYS A 105 18.73 58.07 26.19
N ALA A 106 19.48 57.54 27.16
CA ALA A 106 20.23 56.30 26.99
C ALA A 106 19.31 55.09 26.71
N ALA A 107 18.09 55.09 27.26
CA ALA A 107 17.10 54.03 27.01
C ALA A 107 16.33 54.19 25.67
N SER A 108 16.24 55.41 25.12
CA SER A 108 15.52 55.70 23.86
C SER A 108 15.87 54.80 22.66
N PRO A 109 17.15 54.50 22.34
CA PRO A 109 17.48 53.66 21.18
C PRO A 109 16.97 52.22 21.33
N SER A 110 16.95 51.67 22.55
CA SER A 110 16.42 50.33 22.81
C SER A 110 14.93 50.23 22.49
N TRP A 111 14.15 51.25 22.86
CA TRP A 111 12.73 51.35 22.51
C TRP A 111 12.51 51.54 21.01
N ALA A 112 13.35 52.33 20.34
CA ALA A 112 13.27 52.49 18.88
C ALA A 112 13.55 51.16 18.14
N ILE A 113 14.53 50.38 18.60
CA ILE A 113 14.81 49.04 18.06
C ILE A 113 13.63 48.09 18.33
N LEU A 114 13.08 48.09 19.55
CA LEU A 114 11.93 47.26 19.89
C LEU A 114 10.68 47.62 19.07
N GLN A 115 10.42 48.92 18.86
CA GLN A 115 9.29 49.38 18.05
C GLN A 115 9.47 49.03 16.56
N SER A 116 10.65 49.26 16.00
CA SER A 116 10.95 48.93 14.59
C SER A 116 10.91 47.42 14.33
N THR A 117 11.46 46.61 15.24
CA THR A 117 11.39 45.14 15.17
C THR A 117 9.95 44.63 15.31
N SER A 118 9.16 45.19 16.22
CA SER A 118 7.74 44.85 16.38
C SER A 118 6.91 45.21 15.15
N ARG A 119 7.13 46.40 14.57
CA ARG A 119 6.49 46.82 13.31
C ARG A 119 6.86 45.88 12.16
N GLY A 120 8.15 45.54 12.04
CA GLY A 120 8.64 44.59 11.05
C GLY A 120 8.04 43.19 11.21
N ASN A 121 7.96 42.68 12.44
CA ASN A 121 7.34 41.39 12.74
C ASN A 121 5.85 41.37 12.40
N ARG A 122 5.12 42.44 12.71
CA ARG A 122 3.70 42.55 12.35
C ARG A 122 3.50 42.49 10.84
N TYR A 123 4.32 43.22 10.06
CA TYR A 123 4.26 43.20 8.60
C TYR A 123 4.61 41.82 8.03
N ARG A 124 5.67 41.19 8.53
CA ARG A 124 6.07 39.83 8.12
C ARG A 124 4.99 38.79 8.40
N LEU A 125 4.39 38.81 9.59
CA LEU A 125 3.28 37.92 9.95
C LEU A 125 2.05 38.14 9.07
N HIS A 126 1.71 39.39 8.78
CA HIS A 126 0.62 39.71 7.85
C HIS A 126 0.90 39.16 6.45
N HIS A 127 2.11 39.38 5.93
CA HIS A 127 2.51 38.88 4.61
C HIS A 127 2.50 37.34 4.56
N GLN A 128 2.96 36.67 5.61
CA GLN A 128 2.94 35.22 5.70
C GLN A 128 1.50 34.67 5.64
N ARG A 129 0.57 35.28 6.40
CA ARG A 129 -0.85 34.89 6.36
C ARG A 129 -1.47 35.03 4.97
N VAL A 130 -1.09 36.06 4.21
CA VAL A 130 -1.56 36.25 2.83
C VAL A 130 -1.02 35.15 1.93
N ILE A 131 0.28 34.83 2.03
CA ILE A 131 0.89 33.71 1.30
C ILE A 131 0.17 32.41 1.63
N ASP A 132 -0.05 32.11 2.92
CA ASP A 132 -0.69 30.86 3.34
C ASP A 132 -2.11 30.73 2.77
N ARG A 133 -2.90 31.83 2.73
CA ARG A 133 -4.22 31.84 2.06
C ARG A 133 -4.13 31.59 0.55
N LEU A 134 -3.14 32.18 -0.12
CA LEU A 134 -2.94 31.98 -1.56
C LEU A 134 -2.46 30.55 -1.87
N LEU A 135 -1.64 29.96 -1.01
CA LEU A 135 -1.21 28.57 -1.14
C LEU A 135 -2.37 27.60 -0.88
N ALA A 136 -3.25 27.89 0.07
CA ALA A 136 -4.44 27.08 0.33
C ALA A 136 -5.39 27.04 -0.88
N THR A 137 -5.55 28.15 -1.61
CA THR A 137 -6.40 28.19 -2.82
C THR A 137 -5.73 27.59 -4.05
N LYS A 138 -4.39 27.46 -4.06
CA LYS A 138 -3.62 26.90 -5.19
C LYS A 138 -4.08 25.50 -5.58
N ILE A 139 -4.41 24.65 -4.62
CA ILE A 139 -4.87 23.26 -4.87
C ILE A 139 -6.19 23.26 -5.67
N GLN A 140 -7.11 24.18 -5.34
CA GLN A 140 -8.39 24.31 -6.05
C GLN A 140 -8.19 24.76 -7.50
N TRP A 141 -7.28 25.71 -7.74
CA TRP A 141 -6.95 26.18 -9.09
C TRP A 141 -6.26 25.11 -9.94
N VAL A 142 -5.34 24.34 -9.37
CA VAL A 142 -4.70 23.22 -10.08
C VAL A 142 -5.71 22.14 -10.44
N ASN A 143 -6.64 21.82 -9.53
CA ASN A 143 -7.73 20.88 -9.80
C ASN A 143 -8.63 21.39 -10.93
N LEU A 144 -9.07 22.64 -10.88
CA LEU A 144 -9.87 23.25 -11.95
C LEU A 144 -9.14 23.23 -13.31
N GLN A 145 -7.86 23.61 -13.34
CA GLN A 145 -7.04 23.56 -14.55
C GLN A 145 -6.89 22.14 -15.10
N SER A 146 -6.73 21.13 -14.24
CA SER A 146 -6.64 19.73 -14.64
C SER A 146 -7.96 19.23 -15.26
N ILE A 147 -9.10 19.64 -14.70
CA ILE A 147 -10.44 19.32 -15.22
C ILE A 147 -10.65 19.96 -16.60
N LEU A 148 -10.29 21.24 -16.75
CA LEU A 148 -10.43 21.94 -18.02
C LEU A 148 -9.54 21.32 -19.12
N ARG A 149 -8.28 21.00 -18.80
CA ARG A 149 -7.36 20.31 -19.74
C ARG A 149 -7.85 18.91 -20.11
N ALA A 150 -8.37 18.17 -19.14
CA ALA A 150 -8.94 16.85 -19.38
C ALA A 150 -10.19 16.92 -20.27
N ASN A 151 -11.04 17.93 -20.07
CA ASN A 151 -12.23 18.13 -20.90
C ASN A 151 -11.87 18.46 -22.35
N ASP A 152 -10.92 19.36 -22.56
CA ASP A 152 -10.43 19.75 -23.89
C ASP A 152 -9.88 18.54 -24.66
N SER A 153 -9.00 17.76 -24.02
CA SER A 153 -8.47 16.52 -24.60
C SER A 153 -9.55 15.47 -24.90
N ARG A 154 -10.58 15.35 -24.05
CA ARG A 154 -11.73 14.45 -24.29
C ARG A 154 -12.55 14.89 -25.50
N VAL A 155 -12.73 16.19 -25.71
CA VAL A 155 -13.45 16.73 -26.88
C VAL A 155 -12.71 16.35 -28.17
N GLU A 156 -11.39 16.56 -28.24
CA GLU A 156 -10.58 16.16 -29.40
C GLU A 156 -10.63 14.64 -29.64
N TYR A 157 -10.45 13.84 -28.59
CA TYR A 157 -10.51 12.38 -28.69
C TYR A 157 -11.87 11.90 -29.22
N ASN A 158 -12.97 12.41 -28.68
CA ASN A 158 -14.31 12.07 -29.14
C ASN A 158 -14.54 12.48 -30.61
N ALA A 159 -13.99 13.62 -31.04
CA ALA A 159 -14.04 14.02 -32.44
C ALA A 159 -13.31 13.02 -33.35
N THR A 160 -12.15 12.51 -32.95
CA THR A 160 -11.43 11.47 -33.73
C THR A 160 -12.18 10.14 -33.75
N ILE A 161 -12.76 9.70 -32.63
CA ILE A 161 -13.60 8.50 -32.59
C ILE A 161 -14.78 8.63 -33.55
N ASN A 162 -15.44 9.79 -33.58
CA ASN A 162 -16.59 10.00 -34.45
C ASN A 162 -16.19 9.94 -35.93
N LYS A 163 -15.02 10.49 -36.30
CA LYS A 163 -14.45 10.34 -37.65
C LYS A 163 -14.17 8.88 -37.99
N LEU A 164 -13.57 8.12 -37.07
CA LEU A 164 -13.30 6.69 -37.26
C LEU A 164 -14.59 5.86 -37.37
N LYS A 165 -15.60 6.15 -36.55
CA LYS A 165 -16.92 5.51 -36.61
C LYS A 165 -17.58 5.72 -37.96
N ALA A 166 -17.45 6.90 -38.57
CA ALA A 166 -18.00 7.16 -39.90
C ALA A 166 -17.44 6.20 -40.97
N HIS A 167 -16.20 5.73 -40.85
CA HIS A 167 -15.58 4.80 -41.80
C HIS A 167 -15.85 3.31 -41.51
N THR A 168 -16.45 2.97 -40.36
CA THR A 168 -16.71 1.55 -40.01
C THR A 168 -17.62 0.85 -41.03
N ALA A 169 -18.65 1.54 -41.53
CA ALA A 169 -19.57 0.99 -42.53
C ALA A 169 -18.87 0.67 -43.86
N SER A 170 -17.95 1.54 -44.32
CA SER A 170 -17.15 1.30 -45.54
C SER A 170 -16.21 0.10 -45.37
N PHE A 171 -15.58 -0.06 -44.20
CA PHE A 171 -14.72 -1.20 -43.93
C PHE A 171 -15.51 -2.50 -43.84
N SER A 172 -16.69 -2.51 -43.19
CA SER A 172 -17.54 -3.70 -43.15
C SER A 172 -18.03 -4.11 -44.54
N LEU A 173 -18.36 -3.13 -45.39
CA LEU A 173 -18.75 -3.40 -46.77
C LEU A 173 -17.57 -4.01 -47.55
N LEU A 174 -16.39 -3.40 -47.47
CA LEU A 174 -15.19 -3.92 -48.12
C LEU A 174 -14.83 -5.33 -47.66
N GLN A 175 -14.89 -5.60 -46.35
CA GLN A 175 -14.68 -6.93 -45.78
C GLN A 175 -15.70 -7.94 -46.29
N SER A 176 -16.98 -7.57 -46.40
CA SER A 176 -18.02 -8.46 -46.93
C SER A 176 -17.77 -8.79 -48.41
N ILE A 177 -17.32 -7.83 -49.21
CA ILE A 177 -16.98 -8.01 -50.62
C ILE A 177 -15.77 -8.94 -50.77
N ILE A 178 -14.71 -8.73 -49.97
CA ILE A 178 -13.51 -9.58 -50.00
C ILE A 178 -13.87 -11.02 -49.61
N ARG A 179 -14.63 -11.22 -48.52
CA ARG A 179 -15.09 -12.56 -48.10
C ARG A 179 -15.92 -13.24 -49.18
N ALA A 180 -16.85 -12.51 -49.80
CA ALA A 180 -17.67 -13.03 -50.89
C ALA A 180 -16.82 -13.42 -52.11
N ASN A 181 -15.83 -12.62 -52.48
CA ASN A 181 -14.95 -12.94 -53.62
C ASN A 181 -14.06 -14.14 -53.36
N VAL A 182 -13.50 -14.29 -52.15
CA VAL A 182 -12.71 -15.48 -51.79
C VAL A 182 -13.55 -16.75 -51.93
N LEU A 183 -14.78 -16.76 -51.39
CA LEU A 183 -15.70 -17.89 -51.53
C LEU A 183 -16.04 -18.18 -53.01
N ARG A 184 -16.31 -17.15 -53.81
CA ARG A 184 -16.59 -17.32 -55.25
C ARG A 184 -15.40 -17.90 -56.01
N CYS A 185 -14.17 -17.47 -55.70
CA CYS A 185 -12.96 -18.03 -56.32
C CYS A 185 -12.77 -19.51 -55.98
N ASP A 186 -12.99 -19.92 -54.73
CA ASP A 186 -12.90 -21.33 -54.32
C ASP A 186 -13.96 -22.19 -55.02
N LEU A 187 -15.21 -21.70 -55.08
CA LEU A 187 -16.27 -22.38 -55.81
C LEU A 187 -15.99 -22.50 -57.31
N ASN A 188 -15.47 -21.45 -57.95
CA ASN A 188 -15.07 -21.52 -59.36
C ASN A 188 -13.96 -22.55 -59.59
N ARG A 189 -12.97 -22.63 -58.69
CA ARG A 189 -11.90 -23.62 -58.78
C ARG A 189 -12.42 -25.05 -58.66
N LYS A 190 -13.32 -25.31 -57.71
CA LYS A 190 -14.02 -26.60 -57.56
C LYS A 190 -14.89 -26.93 -58.78
N SER A 191 -15.57 -25.94 -59.35
CA SER A 191 -16.36 -26.14 -60.57
C SER A 191 -15.49 -26.49 -61.77
N LEU A 192 -14.34 -25.83 -61.95
CA LEU A 192 -13.42 -26.11 -63.06
C LEU A 192 -12.79 -27.50 -62.95
N THR A 193 -12.41 -27.92 -61.74
CA THR A 193 -11.86 -29.27 -61.50
C THR A 193 -12.90 -30.35 -61.79
N LEU A 194 -14.13 -30.18 -61.30
CA LEU A 194 -15.23 -31.11 -61.60
C LEU A 194 -15.58 -31.16 -63.09
N GLN A 195 -15.52 -30.03 -63.81
CA GLN A 195 -15.72 -30.01 -65.26
C GLN A 195 -14.65 -30.83 -66.00
N HIS A 196 -13.39 -30.69 -65.61
CA HIS A 196 -12.31 -31.46 -66.22
C HIS A 196 -12.46 -32.97 -65.96
N GLU A 197 -12.83 -33.36 -64.73
CA GLU A 197 -13.12 -34.77 -64.41
C GLU A 197 -14.32 -35.30 -65.20
N GLN A 198 -15.34 -34.49 -65.45
CA GLN A 198 -16.51 -34.87 -66.24
C GLN A 198 -16.16 -35.20 -67.70
N GLU A 199 -15.21 -34.48 -68.31
CA GLU A 199 -14.74 -34.77 -69.68
C GLU A 199 -14.09 -36.16 -69.76
N SER A 200 -13.18 -36.47 -68.85
CA SER A 200 -12.54 -37.80 -68.80
C SER A 200 -13.55 -38.93 -68.50
N LEU A 201 -14.52 -38.70 -67.61
CA LEU A 201 -15.62 -39.64 -67.38
C LEU A 201 -16.46 -39.85 -68.64
N SER A 202 -16.71 -38.81 -69.43
CA SER A 202 -17.48 -38.91 -70.67
C SER A 202 -16.74 -39.70 -71.76
N GLU A 203 -15.41 -39.55 -71.84
CA GLU A 203 -14.57 -40.35 -72.74
C GLU A 203 -14.60 -41.83 -72.36
N ILE A 204 -14.39 -42.16 -71.08
CA ILE A 204 -14.47 -43.53 -70.56
C ILE A 204 -15.88 -44.12 -70.81
N GLN A 205 -16.93 -43.35 -70.55
CA GLN A 205 -18.32 -43.79 -70.82
C GLN A 205 -18.56 -44.06 -72.31
N SER A 206 -18.01 -43.23 -73.21
CA SER A 206 -18.12 -43.44 -74.65
C SER A 206 -17.40 -44.72 -75.10
N LEU A 207 -16.22 -45.00 -74.55
CA LEU A 207 -15.45 -46.21 -74.81
C LEU A 207 -16.17 -47.46 -74.31
N ILE A 208 -16.71 -47.42 -73.09
CA ILE A 208 -17.50 -48.52 -72.52
C ILE A 208 -18.76 -48.76 -73.35
N ARG A 209 -19.52 -47.71 -73.70
CA ARG A 209 -20.69 -47.81 -74.58
C ARG A 209 -20.32 -48.45 -75.92
N GLY A 210 -19.22 -48.00 -76.54
CA GLY A 210 -18.72 -48.57 -77.79
C GLY A 210 -18.27 -50.03 -77.66
N MET A 211 -17.65 -50.41 -76.54
CA MET A 211 -17.23 -51.79 -76.27
C MET A 211 -18.44 -52.71 -76.07
N VAL A 212 -19.46 -52.28 -75.32
CA VAL A 212 -20.71 -53.02 -75.14
C VAL A 212 -21.43 -53.20 -76.48
N LEU A 213 -21.59 -52.13 -77.26
CA LEU A 213 -22.20 -52.19 -78.60
C LEU A 213 -21.46 -53.14 -79.53
N ARG A 214 -20.12 -53.05 -79.60
CA ARG A 214 -19.30 -53.96 -80.41
C ARG A 214 -19.43 -55.41 -79.97
N ARG A 215 -19.54 -55.67 -78.67
CA ARG A 215 -19.72 -57.03 -78.14
C ARG A 215 -21.11 -57.59 -78.47
N MET A 216 -22.16 -56.76 -78.42
CA MET A 216 -23.50 -57.14 -78.84
C MET A 216 -23.58 -57.43 -80.35
N ILE A 217 -23.02 -56.55 -81.19
CA ILE A 217 -22.97 -56.76 -82.65
C ILE A 217 -22.17 -58.02 -82.98
N ARG A 218 -21.06 -58.29 -82.27
CA ARG A 218 -20.29 -59.52 -82.46
C ARG A 218 -21.12 -60.75 -82.11
N ALA A 219 -21.86 -60.73 -81.00
CA ALA A 219 -22.74 -61.83 -80.63
C ALA A 219 -23.88 -62.04 -81.66
N GLU A 220 -24.48 -60.96 -82.18
CA GLU A 220 -25.49 -61.04 -83.25
C GLU A 220 -24.89 -61.54 -84.57
N HIS A 221 -23.70 -61.09 -84.95
CA HIS A 221 -23.01 -61.55 -86.16
C HIS A 221 -22.63 -63.03 -86.03
N GLU A 222 -22.16 -63.48 -84.87
CA GLU A 222 -21.82 -64.87 -84.59
C GLU A 222 -23.07 -65.75 -84.62
N ALA A 223 -24.21 -65.29 -84.06
CA ALA A 223 -25.50 -65.94 -84.18
C ALA A 223 -26.01 -66.01 -85.63
N LEU A 224 -25.84 -64.94 -86.43
CA LEU A 224 -26.18 -64.92 -87.85
C LEU A 224 -25.26 -65.82 -88.67
N PHE A 225 -23.97 -65.88 -88.37
CA PHE A 225 -23.01 -66.75 -89.06
C PHE A 225 -23.32 -68.24 -88.78
N ALA A 226 -23.73 -68.56 -87.56
CA ALA A 226 -24.24 -69.89 -87.18
C ALA A 226 -25.54 -70.28 -87.92
N LEU A 227 -26.36 -69.31 -88.34
CA LEU A 227 -27.54 -69.52 -89.19
C LEU A 227 -27.21 -69.60 -90.69
N VAL A 228 -26.19 -68.86 -91.15
CA VAL A 228 -25.75 -68.80 -92.55
C VAL A 228 -25.00 -70.06 -92.98
N SER A 229 -24.35 -70.77 -92.06
CA SER A 229 -23.70 -72.06 -92.34
C SER A 229 -24.70 -73.19 -92.68
N HIS A 230 -26.02 -72.94 -92.72
CA HIS A 230 -27.01 -74.01 -92.94
C HIS A 230 -28.25 -73.75 -93.83
N SER A 231 -28.46 -72.64 -94.56
CA SER A 231 -29.65 -72.63 -95.47
C SER A 231 -29.66 -71.66 -96.67
N ARG A 232 -30.22 -72.17 -97.78
CA ARG A 232 -30.38 -71.54 -99.12
C ARG A 232 -31.45 -70.43 -99.24
N ASN A 233 -31.97 -69.85 -98.16
CA ASN A 233 -33.15 -68.96 -98.23
C ASN A 233 -32.95 -67.53 -97.68
N PHE A 234 -31.79 -66.91 -97.96
CA PHE A 234 -31.43 -65.56 -97.47
C PHE A 234 -32.34 -64.39 -97.94
N PRO A 235 -32.94 -64.36 -99.15
CA PRO A 235 -33.68 -63.18 -99.62
C PRO A 235 -35.04 -62.94 -98.94
N SER A 236 -35.69 -63.96 -98.36
CA SER A 236 -37.04 -63.84 -97.77
C SER A 236 -37.01 -63.40 -96.31
N LEU A 237 -36.04 -63.86 -95.53
CA LEU A 237 -35.85 -63.49 -94.12
C LEU A 237 -35.34 -62.05 -93.96
N ALA A 238 -34.42 -61.60 -94.83
CA ALA A 238 -33.93 -60.22 -94.83
C ALA A 238 -35.05 -59.20 -95.11
N ARG A 239 -35.99 -59.52 -96.01
CA ARG A 239 -37.17 -58.68 -96.28
C ARG A 239 -38.14 -58.63 -95.10
N GLY A 240 -38.31 -59.74 -94.37
CA GLY A 240 -39.12 -59.79 -93.15
C GLY A 240 -38.49 -59.06 -91.95
N PHE A 241 -37.16 -59.02 -91.87
CA PHE A 241 -36.44 -58.30 -90.81
C PHE A 241 -36.46 -56.78 -91.04
N LEU A 242 -36.22 -56.31 -92.28
CA LEU A 242 -36.29 -54.88 -92.62
C LEU A 242 -37.70 -54.30 -92.41
N ARG A 243 -38.76 -55.07 -92.67
CA ARG A 243 -40.14 -54.65 -92.41
C ARG A 243 -40.43 -54.52 -90.92
N ARG A 244 -39.94 -55.46 -90.11
CA ARG A 244 -40.10 -55.44 -88.64
C ARG A 244 -39.31 -54.31 -87.98
N ASN A 245 -38.10 -54.03 -88.47
CA ASN A 245 -37.28 -52.93 -87.95
C ASN A 245 -37.89 -51.54 -88.27
N LYS A 246 -38.55 -51.41 -89.43
CA LYS A 246 -39.29 -50.19 -89.80
C LYS A 246 -40.53 -49.98 -88.91
N ILE A 247 -41.21 -51.06 -88.52
CA ILE A 247 -42.35 -51.03 -87.60
C ILE A 247 -41.89 -50.67 -86.17
N GLN A 248 -40.76 -51.20 -85.72
CA GLN A 248 -40.18 -50.88 -84.40
C GLN A 248 -39.80 -49.40 -84.28
N LEU A 249 -39.14 -48.83 -85.29
CA LEU A 249 -38.83 -47.39 -85.35
C LEU A 249 -40.07 -46.49 -85.39
N THR A 250 -41.21 -47.01 -85.86
CA THR A 250 -42.48 -46.27 -85.87
C THR A 250 -43.18 -46.34 -84.50
N LEU A 251 -42.96 -47.42 -83.74
CA LEU A 251 -43.41 -47.59 -82.36
C LEU A 251 -42.60 -46.74 -81.36
N ASP A 252 -41.28 -46.63 -81.57
CA ASP A 252 -40.40 -45.79 -80.73
C ASP A 252 -40.67 -44.28 -80.92
N ASN A 253 -41.14 -43.88 -82.11
CA ASN A 253 -41.52 -42.48 -82.42
C ASN A 253 -42.90 -42.07 -81.85
N LEU A 254 -43.68 -42.99 -81.30
CA LEU A 254 -45.00 -42.71 -80.74
C LEU A 254 -45.06 -42.76 -79.21
N ASN A 255 -43.93 -42.90 -78.52
CA ASN A 255 -43.95 -43.02 -77.05
C ASN A 255 -42.84 -42.24 -76.34
N ILE A 256 -42.96 -40.91 -76.29
CA ILE A 256 -42.36 -40.08 -75.23
C ILE A 256 -43.34 -38.97 -74.85
N PRO A 257 -43.82 -38.96 -73.59
CA PRO A 257 -43.40 -37.89 -72.69
C PRO A 257 -42.73 -38.47 -71.44
N GLY A 258 -41.44 -38.19 -71.30
CA GLY A 258 -40.67 -38.50 -70.10
C GLY A 258 -40.98 -37.52 -68.97
N ILE A 259 -41.79 -37.95 -68.01
CA ILE A 259 -41.83 -37.41 -66.64
C ILE A 259 -42.14 -38.57 -65.68
N GLU A 260 -41.17 -39.43 -65.34
CA GLU A 260 -41.26 -40.21 -64.08
C GLU A 260 -39.97 -40.89 -63.55
N ILE A 261 -38.78 -40.57 -64.06
CA ILE A 261 -37.55 -41.22 -63.58
C ILE A 261 -37.02 -40.63 -62.26
N LYS A 262 -37.36 -39.39 -61.92
CA LYS A 262 -36.92 -38.76 -60.65
C LYS A 262 -37.68 -39.28 -59.41
N LYS A 263 -38.93 -39.72 -59.54
CA LYS A 263 -39.72 -40.26 -58.41
C LYS A 263 -39.27 -41.69 -58.05
N LEU A 264 -38.98 -42.53 -59.04
CA LEU A 264 -38.49 -43.90 -58.82
C LEU A 264 -37.08 -43.91 -58.18
N GLN A 265 -36.21 -42.95 -58.56
CA GLN A 265 -34.88 -42.81 -57.96
C GLN A 265 -34.91 -42.24 -56.53
N ALA A 266 -35.90 -41.42 -56.17
CA ALA A 266 -36.09 -40.94 -54.80
C ALA A 266 -36.55 -42.08 -53.87
N VAL A 267 -37.49 -42.91 -54.32
CA VAL A 267 -37.95 -44.09 -53.58
C VAL A 267 -36.81 -45.09 -53.38
N SER A 268 -36.04 -45.40 -54.43
CA SER A 268 -34.88 -46.32 -54.34
C SER A 268 -33.67 -45.77 -53.57
N ARG A 269 -33.59 -44.46 -53.28
CA ARG A 269 -32.62 -43.87 -52.34
C ARG A 269 -33.12 -43.96 -50.89
N SER A 270 -34.42 -43.72 -50.67
CA SER A 270 -35.05 -43.82 -49.35
C SER A 270 -35.06 -45.26 -48.80
N VAL A 271 -35.28 -46.25 -49.67
CA VAL A 271 -35.26 -47.68 -49.31
C VAL A 271 -33.85 -48.15 -48.98
N ARG A 272 -32.84 -47.64 -49.67
CA ARG A 272 -31.42 -47.97 -49.43
C ARG A 272 -30.90 -47.38 -48.12
N SER A 273 -31.32 -46.16 -47.78
CA SER A 273 -31.03 -45.52 -46.50
C SER A 273 -31.69 -46.25 -45.32
N ARG A 274 -32.92 -46.75 -45.49
CA ARG A 274 -33.60 -47.58 -44.47
C ARG A 274 -32.90 -48.92 -44.24
N LEU A 275 -32.46 -49.60 -45.30
CA LEU A 275 -31.73 -50.87 -45.20
C LEU A 275 -30.35 -50.73 -44.52
N GLN A 276 -29.65 -49.59 -44.73
CA GLN A 276 -28.41 -49.29 -43.99
C GLN A 276 -28.67 -48.95 -42.52
N GLY A 277 -29.76 -48.25 -42.20
CA GLY A 277 -30.18 -47.97 -40.83
C GLY A 277 -30.60 -49.23 -40.06
N GLU A 278 -31.28 -50.17 -40.71
CA GLU A 278 -31.62 -51.48 -40.13
C GLU A 278 -30.39 -52.35 -39.90
N ALA A 279 -29.42 -52.37 -40.82
CA ALA A 279 -28.16 -53.09 -40.64
C ALA A 279 -27.33 -52.58 -39.44
N TYR A 280 -27.37 -51.27 -39.16
CA TYR A 280 -26.74 -50.66 -37.99
C TYR A 280 -27.48 -50.95 -36.68
N LYS A 281 -28.82 -51.04 -36.72
CA LYS A 281 -29.66 -51.39 -35.56
C LYS A 281 -29.50 -52.86 -35.15
N ILE A 282 -29.30 -53.76 -36.12
CA ILE A 282 -29.10 -55.20 -35.88
C ILE A 282 -27.72 -55.47 -35.22
N LEU A 283 -26.70 -54.65 -35.51
CA LEU A 283 -25.38 -54.73 -34.87
C LEU A 283 -25.35 -54.23 -33.42
N THR A 284 -26.24 -53.31 -33.06
CA THR A 284 -26.29 -52.72 -31.70
C THR A 284 -27.26 -53.44 -30.75
N THR A 285 -28.16 -54.28 -31.26
CA THR A 285 -29.22 -54.91 -30.44
C THR A 285 -29.30 -56.44 -30.50
N GLY A 286 -28.60 -57.12 -31.42
CA GLY A 286 -28.70 -58.57 -31.63
C GLY A 286 -27.51 -59.37 -31.08
N LYS A 287 -27.77 -60.43 -30.30
CA LYS A 287 -26.75 -61.34 -29.75
C LYS A 287 -26.01 -62.22 -30.78
N ASN A 288 -26.31 -62.16 -32.09
CA ASN A 288 -25.59 -62.85 -33.16
C ASN A 288 -25.88 -62.22 -34.56
N PRO A 289 -25.02 -61.32 -35.09
CA PRO A 289 -25.19 -60.76 -36.42
C PRO A 289 -24.55 -61.64 -37.54
N PRO A 290 -25.15 -61.70 -38.75
CA PRO A 290 -24.63 -62.52 -39.86
C PRO A 290 -23.33 -61.97 -40.46
N VAL A 291 -22.41 -62.87 -40.86
CA VAL A 291 -21.02 -62.59 -41.31
C VAL A 291 -20.91 -61.58 -42.46
N ASN A 292 -21.93 -61.50 -43.33
CA ASN A 292 -21.96 -60.54 -44.44
C ASN A 292 -22.13 -59.08 -43.97
N THR A 293 -22.78 -58.85 -42.82
CA THR A 293 -22.97 -57.52 -42.23
C THR A 293 -21.67 -57.01 -41.60
N GLY A 294 -20.86 -57.91 -41.03
CA GLY A 294 -19.52 -57.59 -40.54
C GLY A 294 -18.56 -57.18 -41.66
N LYS A 295 -18.52 -57.95 -42.77
CA LYS A 295 -17.65 -57.65 -43.93
C LYS A 295 -17.88 -56.27 -44.55
N ASN A 296 -19.13 -55.83 -44.60
CA ASN A 296 -19.49 -54.55 -45.23
C ASN A 296 -19.13 -53.32 -44.38
N LEU A 297 -18.79 -53.48 -43.09
CA LEU A 297 -18.53 -52.39 -42.15
C LEU A 297 -17.11 -52.41 -41.54
N VAL A 298 -16.24 -53.33 -41.99
CA VAL A 298 -14.82 -53.41 -41.57
C VAL A 298 -14.04 -52.12 -41.82
N HIS A 299 -14.36 -51.38 -42.88
CA HIS A 299 -13.68 -50.12 -43.23
C HIS A 299 -13.90 -48.98 -42.22
N LEU A 300 -14.92 -49.09 -41.35
CA LEU A 300 -15.18 -48.14 -40.26
C LEU A 300 -14.49 -48.52 -38.95
N LEU A 301 -13.80 -49.66 -38.90
CA LEU A 301 -13.13 -50.19 -37.71
C LEU A 301 -11.60 -50.13 -37.79
N ASN A 302 -11.02 -49.58 -38.86
CA ASN A 302 -9.59 -49.35 -38.96
C ASN A 302 -9.20 -48.05 -38.24
N LEU A 303 -9.07 -48.13 -36.91
CA LEU A 303 -8.35 -47.13 -36.11
C LEU A 303 -6.85 -47.42 -36.22
N GLY A 304 -6.12 -46.59 -36.96
CA GLY A 304 -4.67 -46.65 -37.08
C GLY A 304 -4.18 -45.93 -38.34
N ASP A 305 -3.27 -44.98 -38.18
CA ASP A 305 -2.53 -44.23 -39.22
C ASP A 305 -3.22 -43.06 -39.93
N SER A 306 -4.54 -43.06 -40.16
CA SER A 306 -5.21 -41.92 -40.82
C SER A 306 -5.36 -40.71 -39.89
N ASP A 307 -5.89 -40.91 -38.68
CA ASP A 307 -6.11 -39.84 -37.71
C ASP A 307 -4.78 -39.25 -37.20
N PHE A 308 -3.74 -40.07 -37.06
CA PHE A 308 -2.39 -39.61 -36.69
C PHE A 308 -1.76 -38.69 -37.74
N ASN A 309 -1.98 -38.97 -39.04
CA ASN A 309 -1.47 -38.11 -40.10
C ASN A 309 -2.24 -36.79 -40.20
N GLU A 310 -3.55 -36.80 -39.91
CA GLU A 310 -4.37 -35.60 -39.87
C GLU A 310 -3.95 -34.68 -38.70
N GLU A 311 -3.61 -35.25 -37.54
CA GLU A 311 -3.11 -34.49 -36.39
C GLU A 311 -1.68 -33.91 -36.62
N ILE A 312 -0.80 -34.64 -37.33
CA ILE A 312 0.53 -34.13 -37.73
C ILE A 312 0.43 -32.99 -38.75
N GLU A 313 -0.50 -33.06 -39.70
CA GLU A 313 -0.75 -31.98 -40.67
C GLU A 313 -1.35 -30.73 -40.01
N LEU A 314 -2.14 -30.88 -38.93
CA LEU A 314 -2.65 -29.76 -38.12
C LEU A 314 -1.58 -29.08 -37.26
N GLU A 315 -0.50 -29.77 -36.89
CA GLU A 315 0.59 -29.22 -36.08
C GLU A 315 1.56 -28.32 -36.88
N ARG A 316 1.70 -28.53 -38.20
CA ARG A 316 2.59 -27.77 -39.11
C ARG A 316 2.19 -26.28 -39.27
N PRO A 317 0.91 -25.94 -39.49
CA PRO A 317 0.43 -24.57 -39.46
C PRO A 317 0.67 -23.92 -38.10
N GLY A 318 0.45 -24.65 -37.00
CA GLY A 318 0.67 -24.15 -35.63
C GLY A 318 2.12 -23.68 -35.41
N LYS A 319 3.10 -24.50 -35.78
CA LYS A 319 4.53 -24.13 -35.72
C LYS A 319 4.87 -22.94 -36.62
N THR A 320 4.20 -22.81 -37.77
CA THR A 320 4.39 -21.69 -38.70
C THR A 320 3.80 -20.38 -38.16
N VAL A 321 2.62 -20.44 -37.55
CA VAL A 321 1.97 -19.30 -36.88
C VAL A 321 2.83 -18.83 -35.71
N VAL A 322 3.32 -19.72 -34.86
CA VAL A 322 4.21 -19.35 -33.73
C VAL A 322 5.49 -18.66 -34.23
N ARG A 323 6.07 -19.13 -35.34
CA ARG A 323 7.23 -18.49 -35.96
C ARG A 323 6.91 -17.09 -36.48
N GLN A 324 5.76 -16.90 -37.12
CA GLN A 324 5.33 -15.57 -37.59
C GLN A 324 4.97 -14.63 -36.44
N VAL A 325 4.34 -15.12 -35.37
CA VAL A 325 4.05 -14.33 -34.16
C VAL A 325 5.34 -13.81 -33.54
N ARG A 326 6.36 -14.66 -33.36
CA ARG A 326 7.67 -14.22 -32.86
C ARG A 326 8.34 -13.21 -33.77
N GLN A 327 8.22 -13.37 -35.09
CA GLN A 327 8.77 -12.40 -36.04
C GLN A 327 8.06 -11.05 -35.96
N ASN A 328 6.73 -11.05 -35.77
CA ASN A 328 5.95 -9.84 -35.57
C ASN A 328 6.26 -9.17 -34.23
N GLU A 329 6.40 -9.91 -33.14
CA GLU A 329 6.82 -9.37 -31.83
C GLU A 329 8.19 -8.68 -31.91
N MET A 330 9.14 -9.27 -32.64
CA MET A 330 10.46 -8.66 -32.87
C MET A 330 10.37 -7.38 -33.71
N ALA A 331 9.46 -7.33 -34.68
CA ALA A 331 9.21 -6.14 -35.50
C ALA A 331 8.52 -5.02 -34.70
N GLU A 332 7.57 -5.36 -33.83
CA GLU A 332 6.91 -4.39 -32.93
C GLU A 332 7.90 -3.74 -31.97
N GLN A 333 8.77 -4.54 -31.34
CA GLN A 333 9.84 -4.01 -30.48
C GLN A 333 10.80 -3.08 -31.22
N TYR A 334 11.02 -3.30 -32.52
CA TYR A 334 11.83 -2.42 -33.35
C TYR A 334 11.12 -1.10 -33.66
N ILE A 335 9.82 -1.14 -33.95
CA ILE A 335 9.00 0.06 -34.16
C ILE A 335 8.99 0.93 -32.90
N ASP A 336 8.83 0.33 -31.72
CA ASP A 336 8.89 1.06 -30.44
C ASP A 336 10.24 1.75 -30.20
N GLN A 337 11.33 1.10 -30.63
CA GLN A 337 12.68 1.67 -30.55
C GLN A 337 12.85 2.84 -31.52
N LEU A 338 12.33 2.74 -32.75
CA LEU A 338 12.34 3.82 -33.73
C LEU A 338 11.48 5.01 -33.28
N ASP A 339 10.29 4.77 -32.72
CA ASP A 339 9.42 5.85 -32.20
C ASP A 339 10.10 6.63 -31.08
N THR A 340 10.81 5.92 -30.22
CA THR A 340 11.63 6.53 -29.17
C THR A 340 12.78 7.36 -29.77
N GLN A 341 13.40 6.91 -30.87
CA GLN A 341 14.45 7.65 -31.57
C GLN A 341 13.92 8.87 -32.33
N ILE A 342 12.78 8.76 -33.01
CA ILE A 342 12.08 9.88 -33.66
C ILE A 342 11.72 10.94 -32.63
N SER A 343 11.24 10.53 -31.44
CA SER A 343 10.98 11.45 -30.32
C SER A 343 12.25 12.18 -29.85
N PHE A 344 13.41 11.51 -29.85
CA PHE A 344 14.70 12.15 -29.52
C PHE A 344 15.25 13.05 -30.64
N LEU A 345 14.99 12.71 -31.91
CA LEU A 345 15.31 13.52 -33.08
C LEU A 345 14.51 14.83 -33.09
N VAL A 346 13.19 14.74 -32.86
CA VAL A 346 12.27 15.89 -32.79
C VAL A 346 12.61 16.82 -31.61
N THR A 347 13.19 16.28 -30.53
CA THR A 347 13.65 17.07 -29.38
C THR A 347 15.10 17.56 -29.48
N ASN A 348 15.75 17.43 -30.66
CA ASN A 348 17.13 17.86 -30.93
C ASN A 348 18.17 17.26 -29.97
N LYS A 349 17.96 16.03 -29.48
CA LYS A 349 18.86 15.35 -28.52
C LYS A 349 19.81 14.32 -29.16
N ILE A 350 19.73 14.11 -30.48
CA ILE A 350 20.58 13.23 -31.30
C ILE A 350 20.68 13.77 -32.73
N THR A 351 21.71 13.39 -33.49
CA THR A 351 21.88 13.76 -34.91
C THR A 351 21.32 12.68 -35.84
N LEU A 352 20.88 13.07 -37.05
CA LEU A 352 20.30 12.15 -38.06
C LEU A 352 21.26 10.98 -38.40
N ASP A 353 22.57 11.24 -38.40
CA ASP A 353 23.61 10.25 -38.67
C ASP A 353 23.71 9.14 -37.61
N GLU A 354 23.30 9.40 -36.37
CA GLU A 354 23.25 8.37 -35.32
C GLU A 354 22.04 7.43 -35.52
N VAL A 355 20.94 7.96 -36.06
CA VAL A 355 19.73 7.17 -36.37
C VAL A 355 19.95 6.31 -37.60
N VAL A 356 20.60 6.84 -38.64
CA VAL A 356 20.92 6.09 -39.88
C VAL A 356 21.94 4.97 -39.64
N ARG A 357 22.90 5.14 -38.71
CA ARG A 357 23.86 4.09 -38.34
C ARG A 357 23.21 2.89 -37.65
N HIS A 358 22.16 3.10 -36.85
CA HIS A 358 21.43 2.02 -36.20
C HIS A 358 20.58 1.18 -37.17
N GLN A 359 20.14 1.76 -38.28
CA GLN A 359 19.37 1.05 -39.31
C GLN A 359 20.21 -0.04 -40.01
N LYS A 360 21.53 0.16 -40.15
CA LYS A 360 22.42 -0.76 -40.88
C LYS A 360 22.77 -2.04 -40.12
N ASN A 361 22.42 -2.15 -38.84
CA ASN A 361 22.77 -3.30 -38.01
C ASN A 361 21.66 -4.36 -37.90
N PHE A 362 20.48 -4.12 -38.50
CA PHE A 362 19.40 -5.10 -38.51
C PHE A 362 19.29 -5.72 -39.90
N GLY A 363 19.68 -7.00 -40.00
CA GLY A 363 19.74 -7.77 -41.26
C GLY A 363 20.98 -8.67 -41.39
N GLY A 364 21.95 -8.59 -40.47
CA GLY A 364 23.14 -9.43 -40.46
C GLY A 364 22.96 -10.78 -39.75
N HIS A 365 23.64 -11.80 -40.27
CA HIS A 365 23.66 -13.20 -39.81
C HIS A 365 23.91 -13.33 -38.28
N PRO A 366 23.38 -14.37 -37.60
CA PRO A 366 23.33 -14.48 -36.13
C PRO A 366 24.70 -14.69 -35.45
N SER A 367 25.78 -14.78 -36.22
CA SER A 367 27.15 -14.90 -35.72
C SER A 367 27.70 -13.62 -35.07
N ASN A 368 27.08 -12.45 -35.28
CA ASN A 368 27.51 -11.19 -34.66
C ASN A 368 26.98 -10.95 -33.23
N LEU A 369 26.15 -11.85 -32.68
CA LEU A 369 25.63 -11.74 -31.31
C LEU A 369 26.59 -12.26 -30.24
N LEU A 370 27.70 -12.91 -30.63
CA LEU A 370 28.61 -13.58 -29.69
C LEU A 370 29.83 -12.76 -29.27
N VAL A 371 30.06 -11.56 -29.82
CA VAL A 371 31.35 -10.86 -29.62
C VAL A 371 31.39 -9.92 -28.40
N ASN A 372 30.26 -9.60 -27.75
CA ASN A 372 30.27 -8.58 -26.67
C ASN A 372 29.87 -9.08 -25.28
N THR A 373 30.18 -10.33 -24.95
CA THR A 373 30.07 -10.83 -23.58
C THR A 373 31.45 -11.21 -23.01
N THR A 374 32.27 -10.20 -22.76
CA THR A 374 33.37 -10.32 -21.79
C THR A 374 33.04 -9.45 -20.58
N ALA A 375 32.33 -10.07 -19.64
CA ALA A 375 32.22 -9.55 -18.29
C ALA A 375 33.53 -9.82 -17.55
N VAL A 376 34.24 -8.77 -17.08
CA VAL A 376 35.05 -8.82 -15.85
C VAL A 376 35.14 -7.42 -15.21
N SER A 377 34.74 -7.39 -13.93
CA SER A 377 35.16 -6.49 -12.83
C SER A 377 34.51 -5.11 -12.62
N GLY A 378 33.71 -5.07 -11.55
CA GLY A 378 33.89 -4.11 -10.45
C GLY A 378 33.29 -2.71 -10.62
N ASN A 379 32.09 -2.52 -10.05
CA ASN A 379 31.59 -1.22 -9.55
C ASN A 379 31.79 0.02 -10.44
N GLN A 380 31.60 -0.11 -11.75
CA GLN A 380 31.21 1.04 -12.55
C GLN A 380 29.70 1.04 -12.72
N VAL A 381 29.03 1.85 -11.90
CA VAL A 381 27.68 2.33 -12.21
C VAL A 381 27.81 3.21 -13.45
N GLU A 382 27.76 2.61 -14.63
CA GLU A 382 27.64 3.34 -15.88
C GLU A 382 26.28 4.03 -15.92
N LEU A 383 26.24 5.31 -15.52
CA LEU A 383 25.07 6.19 -15.64
C LEU A 383 24.65 6.45 -17.11
N LYS A 384 25.34 5.84 -18.08
CA LYS A 384 25.00 5.83 -19.51
C LYS A 384 23.89 4.84 -19.86
N ALA A 385 23.46 3.99 -18.93
CA ALA A 385 22.34 3.07 -19.16
C ALA A 385 21.04 3.83 -19.44
N ARG A 386 20.50 3.60 -20.64
CA ARG A 386 19.39 4.29 -21.34
C ARG A 386 17.99 4.15 -20.69
N ASN A 387 17.90 3.93 -19.38
CA ASN A 387 16.65 3.76 -18.64
C ASN A 387 16.12 5.12 -18.12
N LYS A 388 14.80 5.37 -18.23
CA LYS A 388 14.11 6.58 -17.72
C LYS A 388 14.39 6.83 -16.23
N SER A 389 14.56 5.78 -15.45
CA SER A 389 14.94 5.84 -14.02
C SER A 389 16.39 6.33 -13.83
N SER A 390 17.32 5.81 -14.63
CA SER A 390 18.75 6.20 -14.58
C SER A 390 18.95 7.65 -15.02
N ARG A 391 18.17 8.15 -15.99
CA ARG A 391 18.19 9.55 -16.44
C ARG A 391 17.69 10.53 -15.39
N LYS A 392 16.58 10.22 -14.70
CA LYS A 392 16.10 11.04 -13.58
C LYS A 392 17.09 11.06 -12.42
N LYS A 393 17.77 9.94 -12.15
CA LYS A 393 18.84 9.89 -11.16
C LYS A 393 20.02 10.77 -11.57
N LEU A 394 20.45 10.70 -12.83
CA LEU A 394 21.53 11.55 -13.35
C LEU A 394 21.21 13.04 -13.22
N GLU A 395 20.00 13.45 -13.60
CA GLU A 395 19.54 14.84 -13.51
C GLU A 395 19.46 15.31 -12.04
N ALA A 396 18.98 14.45 -11.13
CA ALA A 396 18.98 14.72 -9.70
C ALA A 396 20.41 14.82 -9.13
N TYR A 397 21.33 13.96 -9.55
CA TYR A 397 22.74 14.05 -9.15
C TYR A 397 23.39 15.33 -9.66
N GLN A 398 23.13 15.73 -10.91
CA GLN A 398 23.63 16.98 -11.47
C GLN A 398 23.13 18.20 -10.68
N GLN A 399 21.84 18.23 -10.35
CA GLN A 399 21.25 19.30 -9.51
C GLN A 399 21.83 19.30 -8.09
N LEU A 400 22.05 18.12 -7.50
CA LEU A 400 22.69 17.97 -6.20
C LEU A 400 24.12 18.55 -6.21
N PHE A 401 24.94 18.14 -7.18
CA PHE A 401 26.32 18.63 -7.30
C PHE A 401 26.39 20.13 -7.59
N PHE A 402 25.49 20.64 -8.44
CA PHE A 402 25.38 22.08 -8.68
C PHE A 402 25.05 22.84 -7.39
N THR A 403 24.11 22.34 -6.58
CA THR A 403 23.72 22.96 -5.30
C THR A 403 24.86 22.87 -4.28
N LEU A 404 25.61 21.78 -4.28
CA LEU A 404 26.77 21.57 -3.41
C LEU A 404 27.93 22.53 -3.77
N GLN A 405 28.15 22.78 -5.07
CA GLN A 405 29.18 23.69 -5.56
C GLN A 405 28.81 25.16 -5.35
N THR A 406 27.53 25.52 -5.52
CA THR A 406 27.09 26.92 -5.46
C THR A 406 26.69 27.37 -4.06
N GLN A 407 26.10 26.50 -3.24
CA GLN A 407 25.48 26.84 -1.96
C GLN A 407 25.51 25.71 -0.91
N PRO A 408 26.71 25.29 -0.44
CA PRO A 408 26.86 24.13 0.45
C PRO A 408 26.20 24.31 1.82
N TYR A 409 26.12 25.54 2.34
CA TYR A 409 25.52 25.83 3.65
C TYR A 409 24.00 25.59 3.69
N TYR A 410 23.29 25.81 2.58
CA TYR A 410 21.85 25.55 2.49
C TYR A 410 21.56 24.06 2.51
N LEU A 411 22.39 23.27 1.84
CA LEU A 411 22.32 21.82 1.82
C LEU A 411 22.66 21.23 3.20
N ALA A 412 23.67 21.77 3.89
CA ALA A 412 24.01 21.39 5.27
C ALA A 412 22.89 21.75 6.25
N ARG A 413 22.29 22.95 6.13
CA ARG A 413 21.10 23.33 6.92
C ARG A 413 19.91 22.46 6.61
N LEU A 414 19.65 22.15 5.34
CA LEU A 414 18.56 21.27 4.91
C LEU A 414 18.77 19.85 5.41
N PHE A 415 19.98 19.29 5.34
CA PHE A 415 20.27 17.99 5.93
C PHE A 415 20.18 18.00 7.45
N THR A 416 20.59 19.08 8.10
CA THR A 416 20.42 19.24 9.55
C THR A 416 18.93 19.37 9.92
N HIS A 417 18.13 20.05 9.08
CA HIS A 417 16.70 20.21 9.27
C HIS A 417 15.92 18.93 8.92
N MET A 418 16.30 18.19 7.89
CA MET A 418 15.77 16.86 7.57
C MET A 418 16.15 15.83 8.64
N ARG A 419 17.35 15.94 9.21
CA ARG A 419 17.77 15.13 10.38
C ARG A 419 16.97 15.49 11.63
N GLN A 420 16.55 16.74 11.78
CA GLN A 420 15.69 17.20 12.89
C GLN A 420 14.21 16.92 12.65
N GLN A 421 13.76 16.85 11.40
CA GLN A 421 12.35 16.61 11.05
C GLN A 421 12.00 15.12 10.93
N GLY A 422 12.97 14.21 10.81
CA GLY A 422 12.67 12.80 10.54
C GLY A 422 11.83 12.64 9.27
N THR A 423 11.41 11.42 8.95
CA THR A 423 10.24 11.25 8.07
C THR A 423 9.07 12.06 8.64
N ALA A 424 8.29 12.73 7.78
CA ALA A 424 7.16 13.55 8.24
C ALA A 424 6.32 12.72 9.22
N GLU A 425 6.04 13.25 10.42
CA GLU A 425 5.33 12.55 11.50
C GLU A 425 4.06 11.84 11.01
N ILE A 426 3.42 12.39 9.97
CA ILE A 426 2.27 11.86 9.25
C ILE A 426 2.57 10.52 8.57
N ASP A 427 3.71 10.39 7.90
CA ASP A 427 4.14 9.17 7.22
C ASP A 427 4.55 8.09 8.23
N CYS A 428 5.17 8.46 9.36
CA CYS A 428 5.42 7.52 10.46
C CYS A 428 4.11 6.95 11.01
N LYS A 429 3.15 7.82 11.37
CA LYS A 429 1.83 7.40 11.86
C LYS A 429 1.08 6.52 10.86
N ARG A 430 1.22 6.82 9.56
CA ARG A 430 0.63 5.99 8.50
C ARG A 430 1.28 4.61 8.43
N ILE A 431 2.61 4.53 8.59
CA ILE A 431 3.32 3.25 8.66
C ILE A 431 2.89 2.47 9.91
N GLU A 432 2.81 3.11 11.08
CA GLU A 432 2.33 2.49 12.32
C GLU A 432 0.93 1.88 12.12
N THR A 433 -0.02 2.66 11.59
CA THR A 433 -1.39 2.18 11.31
C THR A 433 -1.39 0.96 10.37
N LEU A 434 -0.60 1.00 9.30
CA LEU A 434 -0.50 -0.12 8.34
C LEU A 434 0.18 -1.36 8.93
N VAL A 435 1.11 -1.18 9.87
CA VAL A 435 1.75 -2.28 10.58
C VAL A 435 0.78 -2.89 11.59
N ASP A 436 0.00 -2.07 12.32
CA ASP A 436 -1.03 -2.54 13.25
C ASP A 436 -2.14 -3.32 12.54
N ASP A 437 -2.68 -2.79 11.44
CA ASP A 437 -3.66 -3.48 10.60
C ASP A 437 -3.13 -4.85 10.15
N PHE A 438 -1.84 -4.91 9.83
CA PHE A 438 -1.21 -6.15 9.43
C PHE A 438 -1.03 -7.11 10.60
N LEU A 439 -0.63 -6.65 11.80
CA LEU A 439 -0.42 -7.49 12.98
C LEU A 439 -1.73 -8.06 13.56
N LEU A 440 -2.86 -7.40 13.35
CA LEU A 440 -4.20 -7.93 13.68
C LEU A 440 -4.57 -9.20 12.90
N SER A 441 -4.03 -9.36 11.69
CA SER A 441 -4.32 -10.50 10.81
C SER A 441 -3.76 -11.83 11.35
N PRO A 442 -2.44 -11.98 11.64
CA PRO A 442 -1.93 -13.19 12.26
C PRO A 442 -2.49 -13.40 13.67
N GLU A 443 -2.84 -12.35 14.41
CA GLU A 443 -3.47 -12.46 15.74
C GLU A 443 -4.87 -13.11 15.70
N SER A 444 -5.69 -12.76 14.72
CA SER A 444 -7.05 -13.31 14.56
C SER A 444 -7.12 -14.60 13.74
N LEU A 445 -6.11 -14.87 12.91
CA LEU A 445 -6.07 -16.01 11.99
C LEU A 445 -5.11 -17.12 12.42
N VAL A 446 -4.61 -17.12 13.66
CA VAL A 446 -3.74 -18.18 14.19
C VAL A 446 -4.34 -19.57 13.94
N ASN A 447 -5.64 -19.74 14.20
CA ASN A 447 -6.36 -21.01 14.04
C ASN A 447 -6.51 -21.46 12.57
N LYS A 448 -6.30 -20.55 11.61
CA LYS A 448 -6.31 -20.89 10.16
C LYS A 448 -4.91 -21.15 9.62
N MET A 449 -3.86 -20.91 10.41
CA MET A 449 -2.49 -21.19 9.99
C MET A 449 -2.30 -22.71 9.83
N PRO A 450 -1.66 -23.18 8.74
CA PRO A 450 -1.45 -24.60 8.53
C PRO A 450 -0.75 -25.25 9.73
N TYR A 451 -1.30 -26.37 10.20
CA TYR A 451 -0.77 -27.11 11.35
C TYR A 451 0.74 -27.36 11.25
N GLY A 452 1.24 -27.77 10.09
CA GLY A 452 2.67 -28.03 9.89
C GLY A 452 3.58 -26.84 10.21
N ILE A 453 3.13 -25.60 9.98
CA ILE A 453 3.92 -24.40 10.32
C ILE A 453 3.93 -24.16 11.83
N ARG A 454 2.81 -24.43 12.52
CA ARG A 454 2.69 -24.32 13.98
C ARG A 454 3.46 -25.43 14.69
N PHE A 455 3.33 -26.66 14.20
CA PHE A 455 4.02 -27.85 14.68
C PHE A 455 5.54 -27.70 14.65
N VAL A 456 6.09 -27.15 13.57
CA VAL A 456 7.53 -26.88 13.49
C VAL A 456 7.96 -25.88 14.57
N GLY A 457 7.14 -24.88 14.90
CA GLY A 457 7.40 -23.99 16.03
C GLY A 457 7.33 -24.71 17.39
N GLN A 458 6.34 -25.59 17.55
CA GLN A 458 6.12 -26.41 18.75
C GLN A 458 7.22 -27.40 19.04
N ASP A 459 7.82 -28.00 18.01
CA ASP A 459 8.90 -28.97 18.18
C ASP A 459 10.25 -28.25 18.42
N ILE A 460 10.49 -27.16 17.69
CA ILE A 460 11.74 -26.40 17.80
C ILE A 460 11.88 -25.68 19.16
N PHE A 461 10.79 -25.16 19.72
CA PHE A 461 10.87 -24.36 20.95
C PHE A 461 11.36 -25.15 22.18
N PRO A 462 10.78 -26.32 22.54
CA PRO A 462 11.30 -27.18 23.60
C PRO A 462 12.70 -27.72 23.30
N ALA A 463 13.00 -28.07 22.05
CA ALA A 463 14.32 -28.53 21.66
C ALA A 463 15.42 -27.46 21.85
N LEU A 464 15.11 -26.20 21.53
CA LEU A 464 16.00 -25.06 21.79
C LEU A 464 16.09 -24.75 23.28
N PHE A 465 15.00 -24.85 24.02
CA PHE A 465 14.99 -24.63 25.47
C PHE A 465 15.85 -25.66 26.22
N GLN A 466 15.79 -26.93 25.82
CA GLN A 466 16.65 -27.99 26.38
C GLN A 466 18.13 -27.77 26.06
N ARG A 467 18.44 -27.28 24.85
CA ARG A 467 19.82 -27.10 24.40
C ARG A 467 20.47 -25.81 24.92
N PHE A 468 19.67 -24.78 25.18
CA PHE A 468 20.12 -23.45 25.60
C PHE A 468 19.39 -22.99 26.86
N SER A 469 19.46 -23.79 27.92
CA SER A 469 18.78 -23.53 29.20
C SER A 469 19.22 -22.25 29.93
N SER A 470 20.35 -21.65 29.52
CA SER A 470 20.90 -20.42 30.10
C SER A 470 20.37 -19.14 29.46
N GLU A 471 19.69 -19.24 28.31
CA GLU A 471 19.18 -18.08 27.55
C GLU A 471 17.75 -17.72 27.99
N PRO A 472 17.37 -16.43 27.92
CA PRO A 472 16.04 -16.00 28.32
C PRO A 472 14.96 -16.57 27.38
N GLN A 473 13.89 -17.10 27.96
CA GLN A 473 12.78 -17.74 27.23
C GLN A 473 12.17 -16.84 26.15
N GLN A 474 12.12 -15.53 26.37
CA GLN A 474 11.63 -14.54 25.40
C GLN A 474 12.47 -14.50 24.12
N LEU A 475 13.80 -14.60 24.23
CA LEU A 475 14.70 -14.59 23.08
C LEU A 475 14.56 -15.88 22.27
N LEU A 476 14.40 -17.01 22.95
CA LEU A 476 14.13 -18.30 22.31
C LEU A 476 12.79 -18.27 21.57
N LEU A 477 11.74 -17.76 22.22
CA LEU A 477 10.40 -17.60 21.64
C LEU A 477 10.45 -16.73 20.38
N GLN A 478 11.15 -15.60 20.44
CA GLN A 478 11.29 -14.69 19.32
C GLN A 478 12.08 -15.31 18.17
N THR A 479 13.10 -16.11 18.47
CA THR A 479 13.88 -16.84 17.46
C THR A 479 13.03 -17.89 16.74
N VAL A 480 12.17 -18.59 17.46
CA VAL A 480 11.25 -19.59 16.89
C VAL A 480 10.12 -18.92 16.11
N GLY A 481 9.46 -17.91 16.68
CA GLY A 481 8.37 -17.18 16.02
C GLY A 481 8.79 -16.42 14.77
N ASN A 482 10.06 -16.01 14.69
CA ASN A 482 10.63 -15.42 13.49
C ASN A 482 10.77 -16.41 12.32
N ARG A 483 10.73 -17.74 12.56
CA ARG A 483 10.80 -18.74 11.47
C ARG A 483 9.54 -18.71 10.60
N PRO A 484 8.31 -18.85 11.13
CA PRO A 484 7.09 -18.60 10.37
C PRO A 484 7.09 -17.22 9.70
N TRP A 485 7.55 -16.18 10.39
CA TRP A 485 7.64 -14.84 9.80
C TRP A 485 8.52 -14.82 8.53
N LYS A 486 9.78 -15.24 8.65
CA LYS A 486 10.78 -15.15 7.58
C LYS A 486 10.49 -16.05 6.39
N PHE A 487 9.97 -17.25 6.62
CA PHE A 487 9.80 -18.26 5.58
C PHE A 487 8.39 -18.34 5.00
N TYR A 488 7.37 -17.93 5.76
CA TYR A 488 5.97 -18.01 5.32
C TYR A 488 5.38 -16.64 4.99
N LEU A 489 5.47 -15.68 5.92
CA LEU A 489 4.78 -14.37 5.77
C LEU A 489 5.59 -13.33 4.97
N GLN A 490 6.90 -13.28 5.16
CA GLN A 490 7.77 -12.30 4.52
C GLN A 490 7.82 -12.44 2.97
N PRO A 491 7.96 -13.65 2.39
CA PRO A 491 7.98 -13.82 0.93
C PRO A 491 6.66 -13.43 0.28
N ALA A 492 5.54 -13.78 0.93
CA ALA A 492 4.18 -13.40 0.53
C ALA A 492 4.00 -11.88 0.43
N ARG A 493 4.61 -11.12 1.33
CA ARG A 493 4.55 -9.65 1.33
C ARG A 493 5.46 -8.99 0.31
N LEU A 494 6.70 -9.47 0.18
CA LEU A 494 7.70 -8.87 -0.71
C LEU A 494 7.40 -9.15 -2.19
N ALA A 495 6.80 -10.32 -2.48
CA ALA A 495 6.44 -10.74 -3.82
C ALA A 495 5.07 -11.45 -3.84
N PRO A 496 3.96 -10.70 -3.63
CA PRO A 496 2.61 -11.27 -3.66
C PRO A 496 2.24 -11.85 -5.03
N GLU A 497 2.87 -11.34 -6.09
CA GLU A 497 2.72 -11.81 -7.48
C GLU A 497 3.31 -13.22 -7.70
N ILE A 498 4.41 -13.55 -7.03
CA ILE A 498 5.06 -14.87 -7.15
C ILE A 498 4.32 -15.90 -6.29
N THR A 499 3.81 -15.47 -5.14
CA THR A 499 3.08 -16.32 -4.19
C THR A 499 1.60 -16.51 -4.56
N GLY A 500 1.15 -15.93 -5.67
CA GLY A 500 -0.22 -16.08 -6.17
C GLY A 500 -1.28 -15.28 -5.40
N ILE A 501 -0.87 -14.38 -4.50
CA ILE A 501 -1.77 -13.48 -3.75
C ILE A 501 -2.31 -12.36 -4.65
N PHE A 502 -1.54 -11.97 -5.66
CA PHE A 502 -1.90 -10.88 -6.57
C PHE A 502 -1.65 -11.26 -8.03
N GLU A 503 -2.69 -11.29 -8.86
CA GLU A 503 -2.61 -11.80 -10.24
C GLU A 503 -1.92 -10.84 -11.23
N ARG A 504 -1.73 -9.56 -10.86
CA ARG A 504 -1.15 -8.52 -11.73
C ARG A 504 0.26 -8.13 -11.29
N GLN A 505 1.14 -7.78 -12.22
CA GLN A 505 2.45 -7.24 -11.86
C GLN A 505 2.30 -5.92 -11.10
N MET A 506 2.91 -5.82 -9.91
CA MET A 506 2.79 -4.61 -9.10
C MET A 506 3.60 -3.45 -9.69
N THR A 507 3.07 -2.23 -9.55
CA THR A 507 3.81 -1.02 -9.95
C THR A 507 5.10 -0.87 -9.14
N PRO A 508 6.17 -0.28 -9.71
CA PRO A 508 7.43 -0.07 -8.99
C PRO A 508 7.29 0.75 -7.70
N LEU A 509 6.32 1.65 -7.63
CA LEU A 509 6.00 2.44 -6.44
C LEU A 509 5.43 1.56 -5.33
N LEU A 510 4.43 0.72 -5.66
CA LEU A 510 3.81 -0.19 -4.70
C LEU A 510 4.82 -1.22 -4.15
N LYS A 511 5.71 -1.73 -5.01
CA LYS A 511 6.81 -2.61 -4.59
C LYS A 511 7.74 -1.94 -3.59
N ARG A 512 8.05 -0.65 -3.79
CA ARG A 512 8.88 0.12 -2.87
C ARG A 512 8.18 0.31 -1.52
N ASP A 513 6.91 0.69 -1.54
CA ASP A 513 6.15 0.97 -0.32
C ASP A 513 5.95 -0.31 0.53
N LEU A 514 5.64 -1.45 -0.11
CA LEU A 514 5.59 -2.75 0.57
C LEU A 514 6.96 -3.15 1.14
N GLY A 515 8.04 -2.84 0.42
CA GLY A 515 9.42 -3.06 0.87
C GLY A 515 9.77 -2.27 2.13
N GLU A 516 9.35 -1.00 2.23
CA GLU A 516 9.59 -0.19 3.44
C GLU A 516 8.83 -0.74 4.64
N ILE A 517 7.56 -1.12 4.48
CA ILE A 517 6.79 -1.69 5.60
C ILE A 517 7.35 -3.07 6.00
N ALA A 518 7.83 -3.86 5.03
CA ALA A 518 8.49 -5.14 5.31
C ALA A 518 9.77 -4.96 6.14
N LYS A 519 10.51 -3.85 5.98
CA LYS A 519 11.68 -3.55 6.84
C LYS A 519 11.27 -3.34 8.30
N VAL A 520 10.17 -2.63 8.55
CA VAL A 520 9.65 -2.37 9.91
C VAL A 520 9.19 -3.67 10.56
N LEU A 521 8.37 -4.46 9.87
CA LEU A 521 7.89 -5.74 10.40
C LEU A 521 9.01 -6.75 10.60
N ASN A 522 10.05 -6.74 9.76
CA ASN A 522 11.23 -7.54 9.99
C ASN A 522 11.90 -7.16 11.31
N GLN A 523 12.16 -5.86 11.56
CA GLN A 523 12.77 -5.43 12.81
C GLN A 523 11.95 -5.84 14.05
N ILE A 524 10.62 -5.71 13.98
CA ILE A 524 9.70 -6.17 15.02
C ILE A 524 9.82 -7.69 15.23
N SER A 525 9.81 -8.47 14.15
CA SER A 525 9.89 -9.93 14.22
C SER A 525 11.25 -10.44 14.72
N PHE A 526 12.33 -9.71 14.43
CA PHE A 526 13.68 -9.99 14.93
C PHE A 526 13.93 -9.48 16.36
N GLY A 527 13.04 -8.65 16.92
CA GLY A 527 13.23 -8.06 18.25
C GLY A 527 14.33 -7.01 18.32
N ARG A 528 14.55 -6.25 17.23
CA ARG A 528 15.66 -5.31 17.12
C ARG A 528 15.17 -3.92 16.74
N LEU A 529 15.78 -2.90 17.34
CA LEU A 529 15.52 -1.50 17.01
C LEU A 529 16.33 -1.06 15.77
N PHE A 530 15.87 -0.01 15.09
CA PHE A 530 16.60 0.57 13.97
C PHE A 530 17.88 1.30 14.45
N GLY A 531 19.03 0.85 13.95
CA GLY A 531 20.33 1.49 14.16
C GLY A 531 20.76 2.42 13.01
N GLY A 532 22.05 2.78 12.98
CA GLY A 532 22.62 3.76 12.03
C GLY A 532 22.56 3.39 10.54
N GLY A 533 22.20 2.15 10.19
CA GLY A 533 21.95 1.75 8.80
C GLY A 533 20.62 2.25 8.22
N ASN A 534 19.64 2.61 9.07
CA ASN A 534 18.32 3.09 8.67
C ASN A 534 17.92 4.30 9.54
N ILE A 535 18.73 5.36 9.51
CA ILE A 535 18.55 6.57 10.33
C ILE A 535 17.15 7.19 10.14
N TYR A 536 16.57 7.08 8.94
CA TYR A 536 15.26 7.62 8.59
C TYR A 536 14.09 6.88 9.25
N LEU A 537 14.27 5.63 9.72
CA LEU A 537 13.24 4.84 10.41
C LEU A 537 13.41 4.84 11.93
N GLN A 538 14.48 5.46 12.46
CA GLN A 538 14.70 5.56 13.91
C GLN A 538 13.57 6.24 14.69
N PRO A 539 12.84 7.23 14.15
CA PRO A 539 11.67 7.79 14.83
C PRO A 539 10.59 6.75 15.16
N LEU A 540 10.52 5.63 14.44
CA LEU A 540 9.57 4.53 14.71
C LEU A 540 10.03 3.61 15.85
N ASN A 541 11.23 3.79 16.41
CA ASN A 541 11.76 2.87 17.42
C ASN A 541 10.89 2.76 18.67
N ALA A 542 10.23 3.86 19.08
CA ALA A 542 9.29 3.83 20.21
C ALA A 542 8.09 2.89 19.92
N TYR A 543 7.50 2.98 18.73
CA TYR A 543 6.44 2.07 18.30
C TYR A 543 6.95 0.63 18.10
N VAL A 544 8.13 0.46 17.52
CA VAL A 544 8.73 -0.87 17.30
C VAL A 544 8.97 -1.60 18.61
N GLU A 545 9.37 -0.89 19.67
CA GLU A 545 9.54 -1.46 21.02
C GLU A 545 8.22 -2.03 21.55
N ASP A 546 7.13 -1.26 21.51
CA ASP A 546 5.79 -1.72 21.91
C ASP A 546 5.29 -2.89 21.03
N ALA A 547 5.52 -2.81 19.72
CA ALA A 547 5.09 -3.84 18.76
C ALA A 547 5.88 -5.15 18.91
N ILE A 548 7.12 -5.11 19.41
CA ILE A 548 7.91 -6.31 19.71
C ILE A 548 7.24 -7.11 20.84
N GLU A 549 6.81 -6.44 21.91
CA GLU A 549 6.10 -7.11 23.01
C GLU A 549 4.81 -7.76 22.51
N ARG A 550 4.00 -7.03 21.73
CA ARG A 550 2.77 -7.58 21.14
C ARG A 550 3.03 -8.78 20.24
N THR A 551 4.05 -8.71 19.39
CA THR A 551 4.40 -9.81 18.47
C THR A 551 4.89 -11.05 19.23
N SER A 552 5.54 -10.88 20.39
CA SER A 552 5.95 -12.01 21.23
C SER A 552 4.74 -12.82 21.73
N VAL A 553 3.64 -12.15 22.06
CA VAL A 553 2.37 -12.80 22.46
C VAL A 553 1.76 -13.55 21.28
N ILE A 554 1.77 -12.94 20.08
CA ILE A 554 1.30 -13.61 18.86
C ILE A 554 2.12 -14.87 18.57
N PHE A 555 3.45 -14.82 18.72
CA PHE A 555 4.31 -15.99 18.55
C PHE A 555 4.06 -17.07 19.60
N ALA A 556 3.79 -16.70 20.85
CA ALA A 556 3.37 -17.66 21.88
C ALA A 556 2.06 -18.36 21.50
N ASN A 557 1.07 -17.62 21.00
CA ASN A 557 -0.21 -18.17 20.56
C ASN A 557 -0.08 -19.08 19.33
N ILE A 558 0.83 -18.78 18.40
CA ILE A 558 1.12 -19.64 17.24
C ILE A 558 1.68 -21.00 17.69
N ILE A 559 2.48 -21.01 18.76
CA ILE A 559 3.14 -22.21 19.29
C ILE A 559 2.23 -22.96 20.29
N SER A 560 1.28 -22.30 20.96
CA SER A 560 0.36 -22.98 21.89
C SER A 560 -0.83 -23.63 21.16
N ASP A 561 -1.19 -24.87 21.52
CA ASP A 561 -2.20 -25.67 20.82
C ASP A 561 -3.64 -25.44 21.27
N ALA A 562 -4.55 -25.41 20.28
CA ALA A 562 -6.00 -25.60 20.42
C ALA A 562 -6.56 -26.68 19.46
N ASP A 563 -5.76 -27.18 18.50
CA ASP A 563 -6.26 -28.06 17.41
C ASP A 563 -5.76 -29.52 17.52
N ALA A 564 -4.78 -29.83 18.37
CA ALA A 564 -4.27 -31.19 18.58
C ALA A 564 -5.31 -32.16 19.19
N ASP A 565 -6.36 -31.64 19.84
CA ASP A 565 -7.43 -32.45 20.44
C ASP A 565 -8.41 -33.03 19.40
N ALA A 566 -8.54 -32.41 18.23
CA ALA A 566 -9.50 -32.84 17.20
C ALA A 566 -9.02 -34.08 16.42
N ASP A 567 -7.75 -34.11 16.04
CA ASP A 567 -7.15 -35.23 15.30
C ASP A 567 -6.90 -36.45 16.22
N ALA A 568 -6.47 -36.22 17.46
CA ALA A 568 -6.32 -37.29 18.46
C ALA A 568 -7.65 -37.90 18.93
N GLY A 569 -8.76 -37.15 18.86
CA GLY A 569 -10.10 -37.63 19.19
C GLY A 569 -10.65 -38.62 18.16
N ALA A 570 -10.39 -38.39 16.87
CA ALA A 570 -10.83 -39.26 15.78
C ALA A 570 -10.16 -40.65 15.84
N GLU A 571 -8.85 -40.67 16.12
CA GLU A 571 -8.07 -41.92 16.19
C GLU A 571 -8.48 -42.77 17.41
N ARG A 572 -8.77 -42.15 18.56
CA ARG A 572 -9.28 -42.82 19.78
C ARG A 572 -10.72 -43.36 19.63
N GLU A 573 -11.58 -42.71 18.86
CA GLU A 573 -12.94 -43.19 18.57
C GLU A 573 -12.93 -44.40 17.61
N LEU A 574 -12.00 -44.44 16.67
CA LEU A 574 -11.81 -45.58 15.76
C LEU A 574 -11.24 -46.81 16.46
N GLU A 575 -10.28 -46.64 17.39
CA GLU A 575 -9.77 -47.73 18.24
C GLU A 575 -10.88 -48.37 19.10
N ARG A 576 -11.86 -47.59 19.57
CA ARG A 576 -13.05 -48.10 20.29
C ARG A 576 -14.00 -48.90 19.40
N SER A 577 -14.01 -48.64 18.09
CA SER A 577 -14.79 -49.35 17.08
C SER A 577 -14.07 -50.56 16.46
N GLY A 578 -12.83 -50.84 16.89
CA GLY A 578 -12.05 -52.02 16.47
C GLY A 578 -11.34 -51.87 15.12
N ARG A 579 -11.23 -50.66 14.56
CA ARG A 579 -10.53 -50.39 13.29
C ARG A 579 -9.34 -49.47 13.51
N LYS A 580 -8.19 -49.78 12.90
CA LYS A 580 -6.98 -48.93 12.94
C LYS A 580 -6.66 -48.47 11.53
N ALA A 581 -6.85 -47.18 11.26
CA ALA A 581 -6.62 -46.62 9.94
C ALA A 581 -5.13 -46.49 9.63
N LYS A 582 -4.68 -47.11 8.53
CA LYS A 582 -3.28 -47.14 8.13
C LYS A 582 -2.81 -45.83 7.48
N PHE A 583 -3.73 -45.11 6.82
CA PHE A 583 -3.47 -43.85 6.12
C PHE A 583 -4.09 -42.63 6.83
N GLY A 584 -4.43 -42.78 8.12
CA GLY A 584 -5.00 -41.73 8.95
C GLY A 584 -6.54 -41.64 8.89
N SER A 585 -7.09 -40.84 9.80
CA SER A 585 -8.52 -40.55 9.91
C SER A 585 -8.77 -39.07 10.11
N PHE A 586 -9.72 -38.50 9.38
CA PHE A 586 -10.06 -37.08 9.49
C PHE A 586 -11.54 -36.92 9.83
N LYS A 587 -11.82 -36.19 10.91
CA LYS A 587 -13.18 -35.88 11.36
C LYS A 587 -13.57 -34.48 10.88
N TYR A 588 -14.70 -34.38 10.20
CA TYR A 588 -15.24 -33.14 9.67
C TYR A 588 -16.63 -32.87 10.24
N SER A 589 -16.88 -31.65 10.70
CA SER A 589 -18.24 -31.23 11.03
C SER A 589 -19.07 -31.06 9.74
N ALA A 590 -20.37 -31.36 9.81
CA ALA A 590 -21.25 -31.32 8.64
C ALA A 590 -21.45 -29.92 8.01
N PRO A 591 -21.58 -28.80 8.77
CA PRO A 591 -21.84 -27.48 8.18
C PRO A 591 -20.72 -27.00 7.22
N PRO A 592 -19.42 -27.06 7.57
CA PRO A 592 -18.35 -26.71 6.63
C PRO A 592 -18.29 -27.61 5.39
N PHE A 593 -18.74 -28.87 5.50
CA PHE A 593 -18.83 -29.80 4.38
C PHE A 593 -19.97 -29.44 3.42
N PHE A 594 -21.07 -28.90 3.96
CA PHE A 594 -22.18 -28.33 3.20
C PHE A 594 -21.78 -27.07 2.44
N ASP A 595 -21.19 -26.11 3.15
CA ASP A 595 -20.87 -24.78 2.62
C ASP A 595 -19.86 -24.88 1.46
N LYS A 596 -18.95 -25.86 1.54
CA LYS A 596 -18.00 -26.19 0.47
C LYS A 596 -18.63 -26.92 -0.72
N GLY A 597 -19.89 -27.33 -0.62
CA GLY A 597 -20.62 -28.08 -1.65
C GLY A 597 -20.20 -29.56 -1.77
N VAL A 598 -19.38 -30.06 -0.83
CA VAL A 598 -18.94 -31.47 -0.82
C VAL A 598 -20.12 -32.36 -0.40
N LEU A 599 -20.81 -31.98 0.67
CA LEU A 599 -22.07 -32.58 1.11
C LEU A 599 -23.24 -31.77 0.52
N VAL A 600 -24.13 -32.46 -0.20
CA VAL A 600 -25.28 -31.83 -0.89
C VAL A 600 -26.57 -32.03 -0.13
N SER A 601 -26.77 -33.20 0.48
CA SER A 601 -27.88 -33.44 1.39
C SER A 601 -27.62 -34.67 2.27
N TRP A 602 -28.16 -34.65 3.49
CA TRP A 602 -28.24 -35.83 4.35
C TRP A 602 -29.66 -35.96 4.89
N LYS A 603 -30.42 -36.91 4.35
CA LYS A 603 -31.82 -37.19 4.73
C LYS A 603 -31.87 -37.64 6.20
N GLY A 604 -32.74 -36.98 6.97
CA GLY A 604 -32.93 -37.25 8.39
C GLY A 604 -32.25 -36.26 9.34
N TYR A 605 -31.41 -35.35 8.82
CA TYR A 605 -30.72 -34.33 9.62
C TYR A 605 -30.97 -32.94 9.00
N THR A 606 -31.68 -32.08 9.72
CA THR A 606 -31.97 -30.68 9.31
C THR A 606 -30.92 -29.72 9.86
N ASP A 607 -30.71 -28.55 9.26
CA ASP A 607 -29.69 -27.55 9.61
C ASP A 607 -29.37 -27.37 11.12
N PRO A 608 -30.33 -27.41 12.07
CA PRO A 608 -30.03 -27.30 13.51
C PRO A 608 -29.26 -28.49 14.10
N ASP A 609 -29.40 -29.68 13.52
CA ASP A 609 -28.70 -30.89 13.97
C ASP A 609 -27.28 -30.99 13.40
N TRP A 610 -26.95 -30.19 12.39
CA TRP A 610 -25.68 -30.32 11.66
C TRP A 610 -24.48 -29.98 12.54
N ASP A 611 -24.67 -29.06 13.50
CA ASP A 611 -23.64 -28.65 14.46
C ASP A 611 -23.14 -29.80 15.34
N GLN A 612 -23.97 -30.83 15.57
CA GLN A 612 -23.60 -31.99 16.37
C GLN A 612 -23.23 -33.21 15.52
N THR A 613 -23.39 -33.14 14.19
CA THR A 613 -23.06 -34.24 13.30
C THR A 613 -21.65 -34.09 12.73
N ASN A 614 -20.88 -35.17 12.83
CA ASN A 614 -19.53 -35.27 12.29
C ASN A 614 -19.44 -36.43 11.31
N ILE A 615 -18.73 -36.19 10.22
CA ILE A 615 -18.38 -37.17 9.18
C ILE A 615 -16.90 -37.48 9.33
N THR A 616 -16.60 -38.72 9.66
CA THR A 616 -15.23 -39.22 9.75
C THR A 616 -14.89 -39.95 8.46
N ILE A 617 -13.77 -39.59 7.84
CA ILE A 617 -13.23 -40.26 6.66
C ILE A 617 -11.95 -40.96 7.07
N SER A 618 -11.85 -42.27 6.87
CA SER A 618 -10.66 -43.07 7.14
C SER A 618 -10.21 -43.83 5.90
N GLY A 619 -8.90 -44.05 5.78
CA GLY A 619 -8.29 -44.85 4.72
C GLY A 619 -7.47 -45.99 5.32
N ASP A 620 -7.91 -47.24 5.09
CA ASP A 620 -7.24 -48.43 5.60
C ASP A 620 -6.36 -49.07 4.52
N GLU A 621 -6.84 -49.09 3.27
CA GLU A 621 -6.17 -49.65 2.10
C GLU A 621 -6.03 -48.61 0.98
N VAL A 622 -5.01 -48.77 0.14
CA VAL A 622 -4.76 -47.84 -0.98
C VAL A 622 -5.94 -47.90 -1.94
N GLY A 623 -6.62 -46.76 -2.10
CA GLY A 623 -7.76 -46.64 -3.00
C GLY A 623 -9.11 -47.07 -2.39
N ILE A 624 -9.19 -47.36 -1.09
CA ILE A 624 -10.46 -47.66 -0.40
C ILE A 624 -10.62 -46.72 0.79
N PHE A 625 -11.72 -45.97 0.80
CA PHE A 625 -12.04 -45.03 1.88
C PHE A 625 -13.32 -45.44 2.60
N PHE A 626 -13.35 -45.29 3.91
CA PHE A 626 -14.54 -45.44 4.73
C PHE A 626 -15.05 -44.07 5.15
N ILE A 627 -16.36 -43.89 5.07
CA ILE A 627 -17.06 -42.72 5.61
C ILE A 627 -17.98 -43.19 6.72
N ASP A 628 -17.80 -42.64 7.91
CA ASP A 628 -18.63 -42.92 9.08
C ASP A 628 -19.29 -41.63 9.60
N GLY A 629 -20.60 -41.67 9.80
CA GLY A 629 -21.38 -40.60 10.42
C GLY A 629 -21.50 -40.78 11.93
N SER A 630 -21.27 -39.71 12.69
CA SER A 630 -21.43 -39.68 14.15
C SER A 630 -22.19 -38.44 14.60
N LYS A 631 -22.93 -38.53 15.71
CA LYS A 631 -23.52 -37.38 16.41
C LYS A 631 -22.83 -37.24 17.76
N GLY A 632 -22.03 -36.19 17.94
CA GLY A 632 -21.13 -36.04 19.07
C GLY A 632 -20.08 -37.17 19.13
N SER A 633 -20.14 -37.99 20.19
CA SER A 633 -19.28 -39.17 20.40
C SER A 633 -19.99 -40.50 20.13
N ILE A 634 -21.22 -40.48 19.57
CA ILE A 634 -22.01 -41.67 19.29
C ILE A 634 -22.04 -41.88 17.76
N GLN A 635 -21.63 -43.06 17.29
CA GLN A 635 -21.77 -43.45 15.89
C GLN A 635 -23.25 -43.63 15.52
N ILE A 636 -23.63 -43.12 14.35
CA ILE A 636 -25.00 -43.25 13.84
C ILE A 636 -25.14 -44.66 13.22
N PRO A 637 -26.08 -45.50 13.69
CA PRO A 637 -26.29 -46.83 13.13
C PRO A 637 -26.64 -46.75 11.64
N GLY A 638 -25.90 -47.49 10.80
CA GLY A 638 -26.10 -47.49 9.35
C GLY A 638 -25.48 -46.30 8.60
N ALA A 639 -24.80 -45.38 9.28
CA ALA A 639 -24.11 -44.26 8.67
C ALA A 639 -22.65 -44.57 8.27
N SER A 640 -22.34 -45.81 7.92
CA SER A 640 -21.02 -46.25 7.46
C SER A 640 -21.07 -46.69 6.00
N ALA A 641 -20.22 -46.13 5.13
CA ALA A 641 -20.09 -46.53 3.73
C ALA A 641 -18.63 -46.73 3.33
N GLN A 642 -18.39 -47.72 2.47
CA GLN A 642 -17.11 -47.93 1.80
C GLN A 642 -17.17 -47.34 0.39
N ILE A 643 -16.13 -46.60 0.02
CA ILE A 643 -16.02 -45.93 -1.26
C ILE A 643 -14.66 -46.30 -1.88
N PRO A 644 -14.65 -47.23 -2.85
CA PRO A 644 -13.45 -47.46 -3.64
C PRO A 644 -13.22 -46.30 -4.61
N MET A 645 -11.96 -45.89 -4.75
CA MET A 645 -11.52 -44.78 -5.61
C MET A 645 -11.94 -45.01 -7.07
N ASP A 646 -11.93 -46.26 -7.53
CA ASP A 646 -12.35 -46.63 -8.87
C ASP A 646 -13.82 -46.26 -9.15
N SER A 647 -14.69 -46.31 -8.14
CA SER A 647 -16.10 -45.90 -8.29
C SER A 647 -16.25 -44.39 -8.39
N LEU A 648 -15.40 -43.62 -7.69
CA LEU A 648 -15.37 -42.15 -7.83
C LEU A 648 -14.83 -41.73 -9.19
N LEU A 649 -13.75 -42.36 -9.65
CA LEU A 649 -13.18 -42.13 -10.98
C LEU A 649 -14.18 -42.51 -12.08
N ALA A 650 -14.83 -43.67 -11.98
CA ALA A 650 -15.86 -44.08 -12.93
C ALA A 650 -17.03 -43.09 -12.97
N ALA A 651 -17.49 -42.60 -11.80
CA ALA A 651 -18.53 -41.57 -11.74
C ALA A 651 -18.07 -40.24 -12.36
N GLN A 652 -16.81 -39.87 -12.18
CA GLN A 652 -16.22 -38.68 -12.80
C GLN A 652 -16.12 -38.83 -14.33
N PHE A 653 -15.62 -39.96 -14.84
CA PHE A 653 -15.54 -40.26 -16.28
C PHE A 653 -16.93 -40.30 -16.94
N ALA A 654 -17.93 -40.83 -16.24
CA ALA A 654 -19.32 -40.85 -16.69
C ALA A 654 -20.03 -39.48 -16.58
N ASN A 655 -19.34 -38.42 -16.14
CA ASN A 655 -19.89 -37.09 -15.88
C ASN A 655 -21.10 -37.12 -14.91
N HIS A 656 -21.09 -38.00 -13.91
CA HIS A 656 -22.05 -37.96 -12.83
C HIS A 656 -21.60 -36.95 -11.76
N PRO A 657 -22.31 -35.82 -11.60
CA PRO A 657 -21.89 -34.76 -10.67
C PRO A 657 -22.09 -35.15 -9.20
N PHE A 658 -22.98 -36.10 -8.91
CA PHE A 658 -23.36 -36.48 -7.56
C PHE A 658 -23.33 -38.00 -7.36
N MET A 659 -22.99 -38.42 -6.15
CA MET A 659 -23.02 -39.81 -5.71
C MET A 659 -23.85 -39.93 -4.44
N ASP A 660 -24.73 -40.92 -4.42
CA ASP A 660 -25.59 -41.21 -3.28
C ASP A 660 -24.95 -42.36 -2.47
N LEU A 661 -24.79 -42.14 -1.17
CA LEU A 661 -24.17 -43.01 -0.19
C LEU A 661 -25.14 -43.29 0.97
N LEU A 662 -24.82 -44.26 1.82
CA LEU A 662 -25.66 -44.66 2.96
C LEU A 662 -27.09 -45.03 2.50
N GLU A 663 -27.18 -45.89 1.49
CA GLU A 663 -28.46 -46.33 0.88
C GLU A 663 -29.33 -45.18 0.36
N GLY A 664 -28.71 -44.08 -0.09
CA GLY A 664 -29.42 -42.92 -0.65
C GLY A 664 -29.86 -41.88 0.37
N ASN A 665 -29.34 -41.99 1.60
CA ASN A 665 -29.55 -41.01 2.65
C ASN A 665 -28.57 -39.83 2.57
N MET A 666 -27.36 -40.02 2.05
CA MET A 666 -26.37 -38.95 1.94
C MET A 666 -25.97 -38.74 0.48
N ARG A 667 -26.06 -37.51 -0.02
CA ARG A 667 -25.63 -37.13 -1.37
C ARG A 667 -24.37 -36.28 -1.30
N LEU A 668 -23.32 -36.71 -1.99
CA LEU A 668 -22.04 -36.00 -2.10
C LEU A 668 -21.79 -35.53 -3.54
N ASN A 669 -21.02 -34.45 -3.70
CA ASN A 669 -20.51 -34.00 -4.99
C ASN A 669 -19.23 -34.77 -5.35
N VAL A 670 -19.24 -35.47 -6.48
CA VAL A 670 -18.15 -36.39 -6.89
C VAL A 670 -16.83 -35.65 -7.07
N ASN A 671 -16.83 -34.53 -7.80
CA ASN A 671 -15.61 -33.79 -8.12
C ASN A 671 -14.98 -33.15 -6.89
N LEU A 672 -15.81 -32.55 -6.03
CA LEU A 672 -15.34 -31.87 -4.82
C LEU A 672 -14.87 -32.88 -3.77
N PHE A 673 -15.59 -34.00 -3.64
CA PHE A 673 -15.21 -35.08 -2.73
C PHE A 673 -13.91 -35.78 -3.19
N PHE A 674 -13.77 -36.05 -4.49
CA PHE A 674 -12.53 -36.60 -5.06
C PHE A 674 -11.34 -35.67 -4.80
N HIS A 675 -11.49 -34.37 -5.04
CA HIS A 675 -10.45 -33.38 -4.76
C HIS A 675 -10.08 -33.34 -3.26
N LEU A 676 -11.06 -33.47 -2.37
CA LEU A 676 -10.85 -33.54 -0.93
C LEU A 676 -10.02 -34.77 -0.52
N LEU A 677 -10.40 -35.96 -1.03
CA LEU A 677 -9.66 -37.20 -0.76
C LEU A 677 -8.24 -37.13 -1.30
N TYR A 678 -8.07 -36.68 -2.54
CA TYR A 678 -6.76 -36.57 -3.18
C TYR A 678 -5.82 -35.64 -2.39
N ASN A 679 -6.31 -34.48 -1.95
CA ASN A 679 -5.51 -33.52 -1.20
C ASN A 679 -5.13 -34.00 0.20
N LYS A 680 -5.98 -34.84 0.83
CA LYS A 680 -5.78 -35.29 2.22
C LYS A 680 -5.01 -36.59 2.34
N PHE A 681 -5.25 -37.55 1.44
CA PHE A 681 -4.68 -38.89 1.53
C PHE A 681 -3.61 -39.17 0.47
N CYS A 682 -3.60 -38.48 -0.68
CA CYS A 682 -2.68 -38.79 -1.79
C CYS A 682 -1.54 -37.78 -1.98
N ARG A 683 -1.57 -36.60 -1.33
CA ARG A 683 -0.62 -35.51 -1.58
C ARG A 683 0.72 -35.65 -0.85
N ASN A 684 0.90 -36.66 0.00
CA ASN A 684 2.08 -36.81 0.85
C ASN A 684 3.24 -37.65 0.27
N ASP A 685 3.12 -38.18 -0.96
CA ASP A 685 4.14 -39.07 -1.56
C ASP A 685 4.83 -38.49 -2.81
N VAL A 686 5.12 -37.18 -2.86
CA VAL A 686 6.04 -36.60 -3.87
C VAL A 686 7.04 -35.65 -3.24
#